data_AF-O84168-F1
#
_entry.id   AF-O84168-F1
#
_cell.length_a   1.000
_cell.length_b   1.000
_cell.length_c   1.000
_cell.angle_alpha   90.00
_cell.angle_beta   90.00
_cell.angle_gamma   90.00
#
_symmetry.space_group_name_H-M   'P 1'
#
loop_
_entity.id
_entity.type
_entity.pdbx_description
1 polymer ?
#
loop_
_entity_poly.entity_id
_entity_poly.type
_entity_poly.pdbx_seq_one_letter_code
_entity_poly.pdbx_strand_id
1 'polypeptide(L)'
;MNVRTYSVQRGGVKTISASAVPPTAAVLSRKKRAIEEKKEEASSGKIENLDASKYDLTPKNIEEKLGITPEQKSTVKDLLNKLKKVISAYNSMPDKNSEAGQNSLIQQGKYVDAIQKKLPASSQAQPKQAKAKEQKAEEKPKTTPIEGVLETIKTEFKGHRVPVEKIIHGIWIAGAPPDGIEDYMRVFLDTYEGFDFYFWVDENAYAAAKFSSILKKVAFDAAIQDLRSATDESTKAFVKDYDELKQKYEKKVAETTSQAEKDQYLKDLKDLLEKFTKISDEIRGKFDRLFLKNVIVAQNGFFNFCLLKGLGNINDETRAEYLEKELKLPTEEIEQYKKLKETNKEKIAAIVKQLNEKLGSDRVKIKDIKELQSMKQARNVYNYEQEMFLRWNYAAATDQIRMYMLEELGGLYTDLDMMPSYSQEVLELIKKHSDGNRMFEDMSSRRAISDAVLKMAVGKATTVSMEEVAKDIDVSRLTEEDKTKLNALFKDLEPFAKPDSKGAEAEGGEGAKGMKKSFFQPIDLNIVRNTMPILRRYHHYPELGWFIRGLNGLMVSHKGSTAVSAVIVGQQAAYQELAALRQDVLSGEFFHSLENLTHRNHKERIGNHLVANYLAKSLFFDYCQDSVMPEAVSTLGIR
;
A
#
# COMPACT_ATOMS: atom_id res chain seq x y z
N MET A 1 13.07 -20.69 -31.61
CA MET A 1 14.18 -20.13 -32.40
C MET A 1 13.81 -18.71 -32.81
N ASN A 2 14.65 -17.73 -32.42
CA ASN A 2 14.65 -16.28 -32.72
C ASN A 2 13.42 -15.68 -33.42
N VAL A 3 12.59 -14.95 -32.65
CA VAL A 3 11.56 -14.04 -33.19
C VAL A 3 12.12 -12.61 -33.14
N ARG A 4 12.55 -12.09 -34.28
CA ARG A 4 12.82 -10.66 -34.50
C ARG A 4 11.49 -9.96 -34.77
N THR A 5 11.11 -9.03 -33.89
CA THR A 5 10.00 -8.09 -34.09
C THR A 5 10.45 -6.96 -35.03
N TYR A 6 9.82 -6.85 -36.20
CA TYR A 6 9.98 -5.70 -37.10
C TYR A 6 8.91 -4.63 -36.81
N SER A 7 9.38 -3.40 -36.59
CA SER A 7 8.57 -2.18 -36.52
C SER A 7 8.06 -1.78 -37.90
N VAL A 8 6.76 -1.52 -38.05
CA VAL A 8 6.21 -0.91 -39.28
C VAL A 8 5.79 0.53 -38.98
N GLN A 9 6.52 1.46 -39.61
CA GLN A 9 6.19 2.88 -39.71
C GLN A 9 4.87 3.07 -40.46
N ARG A 10 3.94 3.86 -39.92
CA ARG A 10 2.76 4.34 -40.67
C ARG A 10 3.07 5.70 -41.30
N GLY A 11 3.42 5.68 -42.58
CA GLY A 11 3.37 6.83 -43.49
C GLY A 11 1.93 7.08 -43.97
N GLY A 12 1.58 8.35 -44.12
CA GLY A 12 0.20 8.82 -44.28
C GLY A 12 -0.44 8.62 -45.66
N VAL A 13 -1.77 8.76 -45.67
CA VAL A 13 -2.58 8.94 -46.89
C VAL A 13 -3.58 10.06 -46.62
N LYS A 14 -3.59 11.04 -47.54
CA LYS A 14 -4.56 12.12 -47.68
C LYS A 14 -5.92 11.56 -48.11
N THR A 15 -7.00 12.06 -47.51
CA THR A 15 -8.32 12.12 -48.19
C THR A 15 -9.03 13.43 -47.89
N ILE A 16 -9.68 13.90 -48.94
CA ILE A 16 -10.30 15.22 -49.12
C ILE A 16 -11.75 15.20 -48.62
N SER A 17 -12.20 16.39 -48.26
CA SER A 17 -13.46 16.88 -47.68
C SER A 17 -14.79 16.34 -48.21
N ALA A 18 -15.78 16.26 -47.30
CA ALA A 18 -17.10 16.87 -47.46
C ALA A 18 -17.70 17.25 -46.10
N SER A 19 -18.50 18.31 -46.09
CA SER A 19 -18.79 19.26 -45.01
C SER A 19 -19.88 18.86 -44.01
N ALA A 20 -19.70 19.22 -42.74
CA ALA A 20 -20.77 19.75 -41.89
C ALA A 20 -20.19 20.77 -40.88
N VAL A 21 -20.93 21.86 -40.68
CA VAL A 21 -20.56 23.15 -40.07
C VAL A 21 -20.17 23.07 -38.57
N PRO A 22 -19.20 23.86 -38.08
CA PRO A 22 -18.67 23.79 -36.72
C PRO A 22 -19.35 24.76 -35.73
N PRO A 23 -19.39 24.46 -34.42
CA PRO A 23 -19.48 25.48 -33.38
C PRO A 23 -18.08 25.87 -32.89
N THR A 24 -17.67 27.10 -33.26
CA THR A 24 -16.88 28.07 -32.49
C THR A 24 -15.73 27.56 -31.59
N ALA A 25 -14.52 27.68 -32.13
CA ALA A 25 -13.27 27.65 -31.38
C ALA A 25 -13.13 28.88 -30.45
N ALA A 26 -13.04 28.66 -29.14
CA ALA A 26 -12.36 29.58 -28.25
C ALA A 26 -10.86 29.32 -28.33
N VAL A 27 -10.15 30.22 -29.02
CA VAL A 27 -8.69 30.31 -29.04
C VAL A 27 -8.20 30.58 -27.62
N LEU A 28 -7.66 29.56 -26.94
CA LEU A 28 -6.90 29.76 -25.72
C LEU A 28 -5.41 29.69 -26.05
N SER A 29 -4.81 30.87 -26.07
CA SER A 29 -3.39 31.13 -26.24
C SER A 29 -2.53 30.21 -25.36
N ARG A 30 -1.47 29.63 -25.95
CA ARG A 30 -0.31 29.14 -25.19
C ARG A 30 0.23 30.28 -24.33
N LYS A 31 -0.11 30.30 -23.05
CA LYS A 31 0.59 31.13 -22.06
C LYS A 31 1.82 30.36 -21.58
N LYS A 32 2.99 30.93 -21.87
CA LYS A 32 4.26 30.58 -21.23
C LYS A 32 4.07 30.55 -19.71
N ARG A 33 4.71 29.59 -19.04
CA ARG A 33 4.91 29.57 -17.58
C ARG A 33 5.39 30.95 -17.14
N ALA A 34 4.53 31.68 -16.42
CA ALA A 34 4.98 32.72 -15.53
C ALA A 34 5.36 32.01 -14.23
N ILE A 35 6.63 32.18 -13.86
CA ILE A 35 7.23 31.77 -12.61
C ILE A 35 6.43 32.45 -11.49
N GLU A 36 5.64 31.69 -10.74
CA GLU A 36 5.32 32.08 -9.37
C GLU A 36 6.54 31.74 -8.53
N GLU A 37 7.43 32.72 -8.41
CA GLU A 37 8.39 32.81 -7.31
C GLU A 37 7.61 32.93 -5.99
N LYS A 38 7.07 31.82 -5.51
CA LYS A 38 7.00 31.62 -4.07
C LYS A 38 8.36 31.10 -3.68
N LYS A 39 9.15 31.97 -3.08
CA LYS A 39 10.26 31.58 -2.21
C LYS A 39 9.72 30.61 -1.17
N GLU A 40 9.72 29.33 -1.49
CA GLU A 40 10.05 28.31 -0.50
C GLU A 40 11.53 28.51 -0.22
N GLU A 41 11.80 29.43 0.71
CA GLU A 41 13.09 29.47 1.37
C GLU A 41 13.33 28.07 1.91
N ALA A 42 14.44 27.49 1.47
CA ALA A 42 15.10 26.40 2.14
C ALA A 42 15.31 26.81 3.60
N SER A 43 14.38 26.43 4.48
CA SER A 43 14.69 26.32 5.89
C SER A 43 15.55 25.07 6.04
N SER A 44 16.85 25.29 5.86
CA SER A 44 17.83 24.73 6.78
C SER A 44 17.17 24.56 8.15
N GLY A 45 17.26 23.36 8.72
CA GLY A 45 16.74 23.03 10.04
C GLY A 45 17.35 23.91 11.12
N LYS A 46 16.88 25.16 11.20
CA LYS A 46 16.77 25.88 12.45
C LYS A 46 15.51 25.34 13.07
N ILE A 47 15.73 24.52 14.08
CA ILE A 47 14.81 24.31 15.19
C ILE A 47 14.29 25.71 15.54
N GLU A 48 13.06 26.04 15.11
CA GLU A 48 12.25 26.84 16.02
C GLU A 48 12.23 26.00 17.28
N ASN A 49 12.93 26.46 18.31
CA ASN A 49 12.58 26.06 19.64
C ASN A 49 11.06 26.24 19.69
N LEU A 50 10.30 25.15 19.73
CA LEU A 50 8.98 25.13 20.31
C LEU A 50 9.16 25.37 21.82
N ASP A 51 9.78 26.50 22.16
CA ASP A 51 9.77 27.09 23.48
C ASP A 51 8.31 27.49 23.70
N ALA A 52 7.62 26.66 24.48
CA ALA A 52 6.31 26.89 25.06
C ALA A 52 5.24 27.39 24.07
N SER A 53 4.44 26.47 23.51
CA SER A 53 3.03 26.82 23.30
C SER A 53 2.50 27.35 24.63
N LYS A 54 2.20 28.65 24.70
CA LYS A 54 1.47 29.20 25.84
C LYS A 54 0.04 28.71 25.72
N TYR A 55 -0.21 27.46 26.10
CA TYR A 55 -1.54 27.02 26.45
C TYR A 55 -2.08 27.99 27.49
N ASP A 56 -2.98 28.86 27.05
CA ASP A 56 -3.44 30.02 27.81
C ASP A 56 -4.90 29.89 28.24
N LEU A 57 -5.52 28.74 27.97
CA LEU A 57 -6.88 28.47 28.39
C LEU A 57 -6.93 28.31 29.91
N THR A 58 -7.81 29.08 30.54
CA THR A 58 -8.06 29.03 31.97
C THR A 58 -9.57 28.95 32.24
N PRO A 59 -9.99 28.49 33.43
CA PRO A 59 -11.40 28.52 33.79
C PRO A 59 -12.03 29.93 33.74
N LYS A 60 -11.20 30.97 33.86
CA LYS A 60 -11.62 32.38 33.86
C LYS A 60 -11.83 32.94 32.45
N ASN A 61 -10.95 32.64 31.49
CA ASN A 61 -11.00 33.23 30.15
C ASN A 61 -11.75 32.38 29.10
N ILE A 62 -12.03 31.10 29.37
CA ILE A 62 -12.59 30.20 28.36
C ILE A 62 -13.97 30.63 27.84
N GLU A 63 -14.77 31.25 28.70
CA GLU A 63 -16.11 31.74 28.33
C GLU A 63 -16.03 32.87 27.30
N GLU A 64 -15.13 33.83 27.54
CA GLU A 64 -14.82 34.94 26.63
C GLU A 64 -14.19 34.44 25.32
N LYS A 65 -13.20 33.54 25.41
CA LYS A 65 -12.52 32.98 24.24
C LYS A 65 -13.43 32.17 23.32
N LEU A 66 -14.48 31.55 23.86
CA LEU A 66 -15.50 30.87 23.07
C LEU A 66 -16.50 31.82 22.41
N GLY A 67 -16.50 33.11 22.76
CA GLY A 67 -17.43 34.10 22.21
C GLY A 67 -18.89 33.86 22.59
N ILE A 68 -19.15 33.25 23.76
CA ILE A 68 -20.50 32.90 24.22
C ILE A 68 -21.23 34.18 24.68
N THR A 69 -22.39 34.48 24.11
CA THR A 69 -23.20 35.64 24.54
C THR A 69 -23.97 35.34 25.84
N PRO A 70 -24.40 36.38 26.60
CA PRO A 70 -25.19 36.18 27.82
C PRO A 70 -26.46 35.32 27.61
N GLU A 71 -27.10 35.44 26.46
CA GLU A 71 -28.30 34.69 26.09
C GLU A 71 -28.00 33.21 25.83
N GLN A 72 -26.83 32.91 25.25
CA GLN A 72 -26.37 31.56 24.93
C GLN A 72 -25.86 30.80 26.16
N LYS A 73 -25.39 31.52 27.19
CA LYS A 73 -24.79 30.95 28.40
C LYS A 73 -25.71 29.97 29.13
N SER A 74 -27.01 30.25 29.17
CA SER A 74 -28.00 29.37 29.81
C SER A 74 -28.07 27.99 29.13
N THR A 75 -27.99 27.96 27.80
CA THR A 75 -28.09 26.74 26.96
C THR A 75 -26.88 25.80 27.10
N VAL A 76 -25.69 26.35 27.37
CA VAL A 76 -24.43 25.57 27.40
C VAL A 76 -23.78 25.50 28.80
N LYS A 77 -24.45 26.01 29.84
CA LYS A 77 -23.92 26.14 31.20
C LYS A 77 -23.23 24.88 31.73
N ASP A 78 -23.87 23.73 31.61
CA ASP A 78 -23.32 22.46 32.13
C ASP A 78 -22.06 22.01 31.38
N LEU A 79 -22.04 22.17 30.06
CA LEU A 79 -20.87 21.85 29.24
C LEU A 79 -19.72 22.82 29.53
N LEU A 80 -20.02 24.10 29.69
CA LEU A 80 -19.04 25.12 30.05
C LEU A 80 -18.42 24.85 31.43
N ASN A 81 -19.23 24.46 32.42
CA ASN A 81 -18.72 24.08 33.75
C ASN A 81 -17.83 22.85 33.70
N LYS A 82 -18.20 21.82 32.92
CA LYS A 82 -17.38 20.63 32.70
C LYS A 82 -16.05 20.99 32.01
N LEU A 83 -16.09 21.82 30.98
CA LEU A 83 -14.89 22.34 30.30
C LEU A 83 -13.97 23.10 31.27
N LYS A 84 -14.52 24.05 32.05
CA LYS A 84 -13.78 24.78 33.09
C LYS A 84 -13.10 23.85 34.09
N LYS A 85 -13.79 22.79 34.54
CA LYS A 85 -13.23 21.78 35.45
C LYS A 85 -12.04 21.05 34.83
N VAL A 86 -12.16 20.60 33.58
CA VAL A 86 -11.08 19.89 32.88
C VAL A 86 -9.89 20.80 32.59
N ILE A 87 -10.12 22.06 32.21
CA ILE A 87 -9.03 23.05 32.04
C ILE A 87 -8.31 23.28 33.37
N SER A 88 -9.04 23.43 34.48
CA SER A 88 -8.44 23.60 35.80
C SER A 88 -7.59 22.39 36.21
N ALA A 89 -8.10 21.18 35.98
CA ALA A 89 -7.38 19.95 36.26
C ALA A 89 -6.08 19.88 35.44
N TYR A 90 -6.17 20.12 34.13
CA TYR A 90 -5.01 20.17 33.23
C TYR A 90 -3.95 21.18 33.66
N ASN A 91 -4.36 22.41 34.00
CA ASN A 91 -3.44 23.45 34.44
C ASN A 91 -2.75 23.15 35.77
N SER A 92 -3.34 22.27 36.59
CA SER A 92 -2.78 21.86 37.87
C SER A 92 -1.91 20.60 37.77
N MET A 93 -1.77 20.00 36.57
CA MET A 93 -0.97 18.78 36.39
C MET A 93 0.53 19.10 36.48
N PRO A 94 1.31 18.31 37.24
CA PRO A 94 2.76 18.49 37.34
C PRO A 94 3.47 18.11 36.04
N ASP A 95 2.99 17.06 35.37
CA ASP A 95 3.44 16.66 34.04
C ASP A 95 2.27 16.70 33.05
N LYS A 96 2.26 17.76 32.24
CA LYS A 96 1.27 17.95 31.16
C LYS A 96 1.55 17.04 29.97
N ASN A 97 2.80 16.65 29.71
CA ASN A 97 3.17 15.75 28.61
C ASN A 97 3.05 14.27 29.03
N SER A 98 1.91 13.95 29.64
CA SER A 98 1.55 12.63 30.14
C SER A 98 0.30 12.11 29.43
N GLU A 99 0.01 10.82 29.56
CA GLU A 99 -1.23 10.25 29.04
C GLU A 99 -2.47 10.94 29.64
N ALA A 100 -2.43 11.25 30.95
CA ALA A 100 -3.46 12.01 31.64
C ALA A 100 -3.62 13.42 31.05
N GLY A 101 -2.51 14.09 30.74
CA GLY A 101 -2.51 15.41 30.11
C GLY A 101 -3.12 15.39 28.71
N GLN A 102 -2.72 14.45 27.85
CA GLN A 102 -3.30 14.26 26.52
C GLN A 102 -4.80 13.95 26.58
N ASN A 103 -5.20 13.01 27.45
CA ASN A 103 -6.61 12.68 27.66
C ASN A 103 -7.42 13.90 28.12
N SER A 104 -6.84 14.75 28.97
CA SER A 104 -7.47 15.99 29.39
C SER A 104 -7.69 16.95 28.22
N LEU A 105 -6.73 17.12 27.32
CA LEU A 105 -6.88 17.95 26.11
C LEU A 105 -7.94 17.39 25.14
N ILE A 106 -7.98 16.07 24.96
CA ILE A 106 -9.03 15.39 24.18
C ILE A 106 -10.41 15.70 24.78
N GLN A 107 -10.56 15.63 26.10
CA GLN A 107 -11.83 15.95 26.77
C GLN A 107 -12.21 17.42 26.62
N GLN A 108 -11.25 18.34 26.69
CA GLN A 108 -11.52 19.75 26.39
C GLN A 108 -12.07 19.92 24.96
N GLY A 109 -11.41 19.31 23.97
CA GLY A 109 -11.87 19.35 22.57
C GLY A 109 -13.28 18.78 22.40
N LYS A 110 -13.61 17.66 23.07
CA LYS A 110 -14.96 17.07 23.07
C LYS A 110 -16.01 18.01 23.66
N TYR A 111 -15.69 18.71 24.75
CA TYR A 111 -16.63 19.68 25.32
C TYR A 111 -16.80 20.92 24.43
N VAL A 112 -15.73 21.41 23.80
CA VAL A 112 -15.82 22.53 22.85
C VAL A 112 -16.67 22.16 21.63
N ASP A 113 -16.49 20.97 21.06
CA ASP A 113 -17.33 20.44 19.96
C ASP A 113 -18.80 20.28 20.38
N ALA A 114 -19.06 19.76 21.59
CA ALA A 114 -20.41 19.64 22.12
C ALA A 114 -21.08 21.01 22.36
N ILE A 115 -20.32 22.03 22.78
CA ILE A 115 -20.79 23.41 22.91
C ILE A 115 -21.15 23.95 21.51
N GLN A 116 -20.27 23.79 20.53
CA GLN A 116 -20.51 24.23 19.15
C GLN A 116 -21.81 23.65 18.56
N LYS A 117 -22.07 22.35 18.78
CA LYS A 117 -23.28 21.67 18.32
C LYS A 117 -24.58 22.17 18.97
N LYS A 118 -24.51 22.73 20.19
CA LYS A 118 -25.66 23.27 20.91
C LYS A 118 -25.96 24.74 20.61
N LEU A 119 -25.01 25.47 20.00
CA LEU A 119 -25.20 26.87 19.63
C LEU A 119 -25.91 26.98 18.26
N PRO A 120 -26.78 27.98 18.05
CA PRO A 120 -27.54 28.14 16.80
C PRO A 120 -26.64 28.40 15.58
N ALA A 121 -27.16 28.07 14.39
CA ALA A 121 -26.43 27.98 13.12
C ALA A 121 -25.65 29.24 12.67
N SER A 122 -25.94 30.43 13.22
CA SER A 122 -25.13 31.65 13.01
C SER A 122 -23.72 31.55 13.61
N SER A 123 -23.46 30.53 14.43
CA SER A 123 -22.17 30.21 15.07
C SER A 123 -21.54 28.91 14.54
N GLN A 124 -22.15 28.27 13.55
CA GLN A 124 -21.70 27.00 12.95
C GLN A 124 -21.09 27.27 11.56
N ALA A 125 -19.82 26.90 11.36
CA ALA A 125 -19.23 26.90 10.03
C ALA A 125 -20.05 25.97 9.11
N GLN A 126 -20.41 26.46 7.92
CA GLN A 126 -20.98 25.60 6.87
C GLN A 126 -20.02 24.43 6.59
N PRO A 127 -20.50 23.18 6.47
CA PRO A 127 -19.72 22.13 5.85
C PRO A 127 -19.53 22.51 4.38
N LYS A 128 -18.27 22.66 3.95
CA LYS A 128 -17.93 22.79 2.52
C LYS A 128 -18.46 21.57 1.78
N GLN A 129 -19.57 21.72 1.05
CA GLN A 129 -19.86 20.80 -0.05
C GLN A 129 -18.77 21.01 -1.10
N ALA A 130 -18.02 19.95 -1.37
CA ALA A 130 -17.03 19.93 -2.43
C ALA A 130 -17.73 20.12 -3.79
N LYS A 131 -17.62 21.32 -4.36
CA LYS A 131 -17.62 21.51 -5.81
C LYS A 131 -16.35 22.25 -6.18
N ALA A 132 -15.50 21.54 -6.91
CA ALA A 132 -14.31 22.07 -7.55
C ALA A 132 -14.68 23.23 -8.48
N LYS A 133 -14.01 24.37 -8.30
CA LYS A 133 -13.48 25.23 -9.36
C LYS A 133 -12.51 26.24 -8.75
N GLU A 134 -11.41 26.45 -9.45
CA GLU A 134 -10.19 27.11 -9.02
C GLU A 134 -10.37 28.56 -8.55
N GLN A 135 -9.46 28.93 -7.66
CA GLN A 135 -9.40 30.16 -6.87
C GLN A 135 -8.95 31.37 -7.71
N LYS A 136 -9.54 32.53 -7.43
CA LYS A 136 -8.79 33.79 -7.33
C LYS A 136 -8.47 34.02 -5.85
N ALA A 137 -7.27 34.51 -5.59
CA ALA A 137 -6.68 34.68 -4.27
C ALA A 137 -7.35 35.81 -3.44
N GLU A 138 -7.10 35.71 -2.13
CA GLU A 138 -7.17 36.77 -1.10
C GLU A 138 -8.53 37.05 -0.44
N GLU A 139 -8.85 36.23 0.57
CA GLU A 139 -9.09 36.68 1.95
C GLU A 139 -8.92 35.45 2.88
N LYS A 140 -8.05 35.54 3.90
CA LYS A 140 -7.97 34.50 4.95
C LYS A 140 -9.36 34.44 5.62
N PRO A 141 -10.03 33.27 5.71
CA PRO A 141 -11.30 33.19 6.41
C PRO A 141 -11.10 33.57 7.88
N LYS A 142 -11.93 34.47 8.41
CA LYS A 142 -11.95 34.81 9.84
C LYS A 142 -12.24 33.54 10.64
N THR A 143 -11.24 33.02 11.34
CA THR A 143 -11.42 31.91 12.29
C THR A 143 -12.43 32.32 13.35
N THR A 144 -13.48 31.51 13.54
CA THR A 144 -14.45 31.75 14.62
C THR A 144 -13.77 31.63 15.99
N PRO A 145 -14.30 32.26 17.05
CA PRO A 145 -13.75 32.12 18.41
C PRO A 145 -13.62 30.65 18.85
N ILE A 146 -14.60 29.81 18.52
CA ILE A 146 -14.59 28.37 18.78
C ILE A 146 -13.44 27.66 18.04
N GLU A 147 -13.23 27.97 16.77
CA GLU A 147 -12.10 27.41 16.00
C GLU A 147 -10.76 27.82 16.58
N GLY A 148 -10.62 29.06 17.07
CA GLY A 148 -9.41 29.53 17.75
C GLY A 148 -9.11 28.76 19.04
N VAL A 149 -10.14 28.47 19.84
CA VAL A 149 -10.00 27.61 21.03
C VAL A 149 -9.60 26.19 20.63
N LEU A 150 -10.24 25.60 19.63
CA LEU A 150 -9.89 24.28 19.13
C LEU A 150 -8.45 24.21 18.60
N GLU A 151 -7.97 25.25 17.91
CA GLU A 151 -6.60 25.29 17.41
C GLU A 151 -5.57 25.42 18.54
N THR A 152 -5.90 26.17 19.60
CA THR A 152 -5.08 26.24 20.82
C THR A 152 -4.94 24.85 21.46
N ILE A 153 -6.05 24.13 21.62
CA ILE A 153 -6.05 22.76 22.17
C ILE A 153 -5.26 21.80 21.26
N LYS A 154 -5.45 21.88 19.95
CA LYS A 154 -4.73 21.05 18.97
C LYS A 154 -3.24 21.31 18.97
N THR A 155 -2.83 22.57 19.06
CA THR A 155 -1.41 22.96 19.09
C THR A 155 -0.74 22.40 20.34
N GLU A 156 -1.37 22.58 21.50
CA GLU A 156 -0.87 22.01 22.76
C GLU A 156 -0.79 20.48 22.66
N PHE A 157 -1.85 19.81 22.17
CA PHE A 157 -1.87 18.37 22.00
C PHE A 157 -0.75 17.85 21.07
N LYS A 158 -0.48 18.55 19.95
CA LYS A 158 0.61 18.22 19.02
C LYS A 158 2.00 18.42 19.63
N GLY A 159 2.11 19.24 20.68
CA GLY A 159 3.33 19.46 21.44
C GLY A 159 3.63 18.33 22.44
N HIS A 160 2.66 17.46 22.74
CA HIS A 160 2.83 16.35 23.71
C HIS A 160 3.56 15.16 23.09
N ARG A 161 4.80 15.43 22.66
CA ARG A 161 5.67 14.50 21.97
C ARG A 161 6.64 13.83 22.94
N VAL A 162 6.84 12.54 22.73
CA VAL A 162 7.77 11.71 23.52
C VAL A 162 8.46 10.71 22.59
N PRO A 163 9.70 10.30 22.90
CA PRO A 163 10.44 9.34 22.08
C PRO A 163 9.76 7.97 22.07
N VAL A 164 9.66 7.35 20.89
CA VAL A 164 9.12 5.98 20.75
C VAL A 164 10.10 4.91 21.24
N GLU A 165 9.56 3.71 21.41
CA GLU A 165 10.33 2.51 21.71
C GLU A 165 11.37 2.23 20.60
N LYS A 166 12.58 1.84 21.02
CA LYS A 166 13.72 1.63 20.11
C LYS A 166 13.69 0.26 19.43
N ILE A 167 12.58 -0.04 18.75
CA ILE A 167 12.37 -1.32 18.08
C ILE A 167 11.92 -1.04 16.63
N ILE A 168 12.54 -1.76 15.69
CA ILE A 168 12.12 -1.85 14.30
C ILE A 168 11.46 -3.22 14.10
N HIS A 169 10.30 -3.25 13.47
CA HIS A 169 9.57 -4.46 13.15
C HIS A 169 9.56 -4.66 11.63
N GLY A 170 10.00 -5.83 11.19
CA GLY A 170 9.81 -6.34 9.84
C GLY A 170 9.17 -7.72 9.89
N ILE A 171 8.29 -8.03 8.94
CA ILE A 171 7.50 -9.27 8.95
C ILE A 171 7.71 -10.03 7.64
N TRP A 172 7.97 -11.32 7.76
CA TRP A 172 7.86 -12.24 6.63
C TRP A 172 7.24 -13.56 7.09
N ILE A 173 6.00 -13.78 6.66
CA ILE A 173 5.25 -15.02 6.92
C ILE A 173 5.07 -15.80 5.63
N ALA A 174 4.65 -17.06 5.76
CA ALA A 174 4.31 -17.95 4.64
C ALA A 174 5.48 -18.43 3.77
N GLY A 175 6.74 -18.19 4.16
CA GLY A 175 7.89 -18.49 3.31
C GLY A 175 9.21 -17.97 3.87
N ALA A 176 10.21 -17.87 3.01
CA ALA A 176 11.40 -17.06 3.23
C ALA A 176 11.45 -15.87 2.26
N PRO A 177 12.04 -14.74 2.65
CA PRO A 177 12.17 -13.57 1.80
C PRO A 177 13.06 -13.84 0.58
N PRO A 178 12.94 -13.04 -0.51
CA PRO A 178 13.90 -13.05 -1.59
C PRO A 178 15.31 -12.67 -1.09
N ASP A 179 16.33 -12.99 -1.87
CA ASP A 179 17.70 -12.58 -1.56
C ASP A 179 17.84 -11.06 -1.59
N GLY A 180 18.72 -10.50 -0.76
CA GLY A 180 18.99 -9.05 -0.70
C GLY A 180 18.12 -8.30 0.31
N ILE A 181 17.15 -8.95 0.95
CA ILE A 181 16.32 -8.32 1.98
C ILE A 181 17.14 -7.82 3.18
N GLU A 182 18.27 -8.49 3.45
CA GLU A 182 19.20 -8.13 4.50
C GLU A 182 19.80 -6.73 4.28
N ASP A 183 19.92 -6.29 3.03
CA ASP A 183 20.43 -4.95 2.73
C ASP A 183 19.46 -3.87 3.20
N TYR A 184 18.16 -4.07 2.96
CA TYR A 184 17.10 -3.15 3.42
C TYR A 184 17.06 -3.09 4.94
N MET A 185 17.10 -4.24 5.62
CA MET A 185 17.15 -4.32 7.08
C MET A 185 18.39 -3.59 7.64
N ARG A 186 19.55 -3.79 7.01
CA ARG A 186 20.81 -3.13 7.40
C ARG A 186 20.71 -1.62 7.29
N VAL A 187 20.20 -1.09 6.19
CA VAL A 187 20.06 0.36 6.01
C VAL A 187 19.18 0.98 7.10
N PHE A 188 18.10 0.31 7.52
CA PHE A 188 17.31 0.75 8.67
C PHE A 188 18.13 0.75 9.97
N LEU A 189 18.84 -0.32 10.27
CA LEU A 189 19.68 -0.43 11.48
C LEU A 189 20.81 0.59 11.54
N ASP A 190 21.37 0.95 10.38
CA ASP A 190 22.41 1.98 10.23
C ASP A 190 21.81 3.40 10.37
N THR A 191 20.57 3.62 9.93
CA THR A 191 19.88 4.91 10.02
C THR A 191 19.34 5.20 11.42
N TYR A 192 18.87 4.16 12.13
CA TYR A 192 18.24 4.27 13.45
C TYR A 192 19.16 3.67 14.52
N GLU A 193 20.14 4.47 14.96
CA GLU A 193 21.15 4.04 15.92
C GLU A 193 20.52 3.57 17.26
N GLY A 194 20.97 2.42 17.75
CA GLY A 194 20.53 1.85 19.02
C GLY A 194 19.14 1.19 18.98
N PHE A 195 18.53 1.02 17.81
CA PHE A 195 17.29 0.23 17.66
C PHE A 195 17.59 -1.26 17.53
N ASP A 196 16.77 -2.10 18.15
CA ASP A 196 16.74 -3.54 17.85
C ASP A 196 15.84 -3.79 16.64
N PHE A 197 16.13 -4.82 15.85
CA PHE A 197 15.28 -5.25 14.74
C PHE A 197 14.63 -6.60 15.06
N TYR A 198 13.31 -6.62 15.18
CA TYR A 198 12.54 -7.85 15.34
C TYR A 198 12.05 -8.30 13.97
N PHE A 199 12.61 -9.42 13.52
CA PHE A 199 12.22 -10.08 12.30
C PHE A 199 11.17 -11.15 12.62
N TRP A 200 9.92 -10.80 12.37
CA TRP A 200 8.78 -11.64 12.72
C TRP A 200 8.45 -12.67 11.65
N VAL A 201 8.22 -13.89 12.11
CA VAL A 201 7.87 -15.06 11.30
C VAL A 201 6.70 -15.82 11.91
N ASP A 202 6.07 -16.66 11.09
CA ASP A 202 5.16 -17.70 11.59
C ASP A 202 5.87 -19.04 11.46
N GLU A 203 6.36 -19.57 12.57
CA GLU A 203 7.11 -20.84 12.61
C GLU A 203 6.28 -22.05 12.13
N ASN A 204 4.96 -21.92 12.12
CA ASN A 204 4.05 -22.93 11.59
C ASN A 204 3.79 -22.81 10.07
N ALA A 205 4.37 -21.82 9.40
CA ALA A 205 4.01 -21.48 8.02
C ALA A 205 5.20 -21.17 7.11
N TYR A 206 6.39 -21.72 7.37
CA TYR A 206 7.56 -21.56 6.49
C TYR A 206 7.35 -22.04 5.05
N ALA A 207 6.33 -22.86 4.75
CA ALA A 207 6.04 -23.33 3.39
C ALA A 207 4.61 -23.00 2.91
N ALA A 208 3.87 -22.12 3.60
CA ALA A 208 2.48 -21.86 3.25
C ALA A 208 2.29 -21.25 1.84
N ALA A 209 3.19 -20.37 1.38
CA ALA A 209 3.12 -19.79 0.03
C ALA A 209 3.37 -20.85 -1.06
N LYS A 210 4.26 -21.82 -0.81
CA LYS A 210 4.43 -22.95 -1.72
C LYS A 210 3.18 -23.82 -1.76
N PHE A 211 2.57 -24.06 -0.60
CA PHE A 211 1.33 -24.83 -0.50
C PHE A 211 0.20 -24.18 -1.32
N SER A 212 -0.06 -22.88 -1.13
CA SER A 212 -1.09 -22.19 -1.91
C SER A 212 -0.76 -22.12 -3.40
N SER A 213 0.52 -22.01 -3.78
CA SER A 213 0.95 -22.12 -5.18
C SER A 213 0.62 -23.49 -5.79
N ILE A 214 0.82 -24.58 -5.05
CA ILE A 214 0.44 -25.94 -5.47
C ILE A 214 -1.07 -26.02 -5.68
N LEU A 215 -1.87 -25.52 -4.72
CA LEU A 215 -3.33 -25.53 -4.85
C LEU A 215 -3.84 -24.68 -6.04
N LYS A 216 -3.22 -23.52 -6.29
CA LYS A 216 -3.51 -22.70 -7.48
C LYS A 216 -3.19 -23.45 -8.77
N LYS A 217 -2.08 -24.22 -8.81
CA LYS A 217 -1.74 -25.07 -9.96
C LYS A 217 -2.78 -26.17 -10.17
N VAL A 218 -3.20 -26.88 -9.11
CA VAL A 218 -4.26 -27.90 -9.19
C VAL A 218 -5.56 -27.30 -9.71
N ALA A 219 -5.96 -26.13 -9.22
CA ALA A 219 -7.16 -25.42 -9.69
C ALA A 219 -7.04 -24.97 -11.16
N PHE A 220 -5.84 -24.54 -11.58
CA PHE A 220 -5.54 -24.15 -12.95
C PHE A 220 -5.65 -25.35 -13.90
N ASP A 221 -5.05 -26.49 -13.54
CA ASP A 221 -5.09 -27.71 -14.34
C ASP A 221 -6.53 -28.25 -14.47
N ALA A 222 -7.31 -28.21 -13.38
CA ALA A 222 -8.73 -28.54 -13.40
C ALA A 222 -9.54 -27.60 -14.32
N ALA A 223 -9.28 -26.29 -14.26
CA ALA A 223 -9.95 -25.33 -15.14
C ALA A 223 -9.62 -25.56 -16.61
N ILE A 224 -8.39 -25.95 -16.94
CA ILE A 224 -8.01 -26.34 -18.31
C ILE A 224 -8.79 -27.59 -18.74
N GLN A 225 -8.89 -28.60 -17.88
CA GLN A 225 -9.62 -29.83 -18.20
C GLN A 225 -11.12 -29.57 -18.41
N ASP A 226 -11.74 -28.79 -17.53
CA ASP A 226 -13.13 -28.36 -17.65
C ASP A 226 -13.35 -27.57 -18.94
N LEU A 227 -12.46 -26.62 -19.25
CA LEU A 227 -12.53 -25.81 -20.46
C LEU A 227 -12.42 -26.67 -21.72
N ARG A 228 -11.48 -27.63 -21.77
CA ARG A 228 -11.32 -28.57 -22.88
C ARG A 228 -12.57 -29.43 -23.09
N SER A 229 -13.27 -29.77 -22.01
CA SER A 229 -14.50 -30.56 -22.04
C SER A 229 -15.72 -29.73 -22.44
N ALA A 230 -15.72 -28.42 -22.15
CA ALA A 230 -16.82 -27.48 -22.41
C ALA A 230 -16.66 -26.65 -23.70
N THR A 231 -15.58 -26.85 -24.46
CA THR A 231 -15.34 -26.13 -25.73
C THR A 231 -15.87 -26.96 -26.91
N ASP A 232 -16.86 -26.42 -27.62
CA ASP A 232 -17.55 -27.06 -28.75
C ASP A 232 -16.58 -27.39 -29.92
N GLU A 233 -16.95 -28.37 -30.75
CA GLU A 233 -16.18 -28.72 -31.98
C GLU A 233 -15.99 -27.54 -32.93
N SER A 234 -16.89 -26.55 -32.92
CA SER A 234 -16.82 -25.35 -33.76
C SER A 234 -15.58 -24.49 -33.46
N THR A 235 -15.08 -24.48 -32.23
CA THR A 235 -13.84 -23.78 -31.85
C THR A 235 -12.60 -24.58 -32.25
N LYS A 236 -12.67 -25.92 -32.26
CA LYS A 236 -11.60 -26.79 -32.79
C LYS A 236 -11.50 -26.67 -34.32
N ALA A 237 -12.64 -26.50 -35.00
CA ALA A 237 -12.70 -26.24 -36.44
C ALA A 237 -12.06 -24.89 -36.83
N PHE A 238 -12.19 -23.86 -36.00
CA PHE A 238 -11.56 -22.54 -36.25
C PHE A 238 -10.03 -22.60 -36.40
N VAL A 239 -9.34 -23.38 -35.55
CA VAL A 239 -7.87 -23.53 -35.63
C VAL A 239 -7.46 -24.16 -36.96
N LYS A 240 -8.24 -25.15 -37.42
CA LYS A 240 -8.04 -25.80 -38.72
C LYS A 240 -8.29 -24.83 -39.89
N ASP A 241 -9.38 -24.06 -39.84
CA ASP A 241 -9.72 -23.05 -40.86
C ASP A 241 -8.63 -21.95 -40.97
N TYR A 242 -8.03 -21.57 -39.83
CA TYR A 242 -6.92 -20.61 -39.79
C TYR A 242 -5.66 -21.15 -40.50
N ASP A 243 -5.26 -22.38 -40.18
CA ASP A 243 -4.08 -23.00 -40.79
C ASP A 243 -4.26 -23.21 -42.31
N GLU A 244 -5.47 -23.58 -42.74
CA GLU A 244 -5.82 -23.71 -44.16
C GLU A 244 -5.80 -22.36 -44.90
N LEU A 245 -6.31 -21.28 -44.29
CA LEU A 245 -6.28 -19.95 -44.90
C LEU A 245 -4.85 -19.39 -44.96
N LYS A 246 -4.06 -19.61 -43.90
CA LYS A 246 -2.65 -19.19 -43.83
C LYS A 246 -1.82 -19.88 -44.91
N GLN A 247 -1.97 -21.19 -45.11
CA GLN A 247 -1.31 -21.91 -46.20
C GLN A 247 -1.72 -21.40 -47.59
N LYS A 248 -3.01 -21.05 -47.78
CA LYS A 248 -3.49 -20.46 -49.04
C LYS A 248 -2.90 -19.07 -49.28
N TYR A 249 -2.80 -18.24 -48.24
CA TYR A 249 -2.19 -16.90 -48.32
C TYR A 249 -0.70 -16.98 -48.66
N GLU A 250 0.06 -17.81 -47.93
CA GLU A 250 1.50 -17.98 -48.11
C GLU A 250 1.86 -18.55 -49.50
N LYS A 251 1.02 -19.44 -50.07
CA LYS A 251 1.25 -20.01 -51.40
C LYS A 251 0.73 -19.14 -52.56
N LYS A 252 -0.51 -18.65 -52.49
CA LYS A 252 -1.17 -18.03 -53.66
C LYS A 252 -0.92 -16.53 -53.83
N VAL A 253 -0.69 -15.77 -52.76
CA VAL A 253 -0.46 -14.31 -52.86
C VAL A 253 0.90 -13.98 -53.46
N ALA A 254 1.89 -14.88 -53.31
CA ALA A 254 3.19 -14.77 -53.96
C ALA A 254 3.12 -14.98 -55.48
N GLU A 255 2.13 -15.71 -55.97
CA GLU A 255 1.97 -16.09 -57.38
C GLU A 255 0.92 -15.22 -58.12
N THR A 256 0.00 -14.57 -57.39
CA THR A 256 -1.07 -13.74 -57.94
C THR A 256 -0.61 -12.31 -58.28
N THR A 257 -0.87 -11.86 -59.52
CA THR A 257 -0.67 -10.48 -59.99
C THR A 257 -1.92 -9.59 -59.89
N SER A 258 -3.10 -10.18 -59.60
CA SER A 258 -4.37 -9.45 -59.46
C SER A 258 -4.48 -8.73 -58.11
N GLN A 259 -4.72 -7.42 -58.15
CA GLN A 259 -4.93 -6.60 -56.95
C GLN A 259 -6.24 -6.95 -56.23
N ALA A 260 -7.30 -7.29 -56.98
CA ALA A 260 -8.61 -7.62 -56.42
C ALA A 260 -8.57 -8.91 -55.57
N GLU A 261 -7.79 -9.91 -55.99
CA GLU A 261 -7.59 -11.14 -55.22
C GLU A 261 -6.80 -10.86 -53.93
N LYS A 262 -5.77 -10.01 -54.00
CA LYS A 262 -4.99 -9.59 -52.82
C LYS A 262 -5.86 -8.86 -51.79
N ASP A 263 -6.73 -7.97 -52.24
CA ASP A 263 -7.66 -7.23 -51.38
C ASP A 263 -8.70 -8.16 -50.74
N GLN A 264 -9.18 -9.17 -51.48
CA GLN A 264 -10.08 -10.19 -50.94
C GLN A 264 -9.40 -11.06 -49.87
N TYR A 265 -8.15 -11.51 -50.10
CA TYR A 265 -7.39 -12.25 -49.09
C TYR A 265 -7.12 -11.44 -47.83
N LEU A 266 -6.84 -10.13 -47.96
CA LEU A 266 -6.68 -9.23 -46.82
C LEU A 266 -7.98 -9.06 -46.03
N LYS A 267 -9.13 -9.04 -46.71
CA LYS A 267 -10.44 -9.03 -46.06
C LYS A 267 -10.70 -10.33 -45.31
N ASP A 268 -10.45 -11.48 -45.94
CA ASP A 268 -10.63 -12.79 -45.32
C ASP A 268 -9.75 -12.96 -44.06
N LEU A 269 -8.50 -12.47 -44.09
CA LEU A 269 -7.60 -12.44 -42.92
C LEU A 269 -8.11 -11.54 -41.79
N LYS A 270 -8.71 -10.38 -42.12
CA LYS A 270 -9.32 -9.48 -41.12
C LYS A 270 -10.55 -10.13 -40.48
N ASP A 271 -11.43 -10.72 -41.27
CA ASP A 271 -12.63 -11.41 -40.79
C ASP A 271 -12.24 -12.62 -39.91
N LEU A 272 -11.15 -13.32 -40.27
CA LEU A 272 -10.58 -14.41 -39.47
C LEU A 272 -9.97 -13.91 -38.16
N LEU A 273 -9.26 -12.77 -38.17
CA LEU A 273 -8.71 -12.14 -36.97
C LEU A 273 -9.82 -11.68 -36.01
N GLU A 274 -10.91 -11.12 -36.54
CA GLU A 274 -12.06 -10.70 -35.74
C GLU A 274 -12.75 -11.92 -35.10
N LYS A 275 -12.95 -13.00 -35.88
CA LYS A 275 -13.44 -14.28 -35.35
C LYS A 275 -12.50 -14.88 -34.30
N PHE A 276 -11.19 -14.86 -34.53
CA PHE A 276 -10.19 -15.32 -33.55
C PHE A 276 -10.26 -14.51 -32.27
N THR A 277 -10.34 -13.18 -32.37
CA THR A 277 -10.39 -12.28 -31.20
C THR A 277 -11.62 -12.58 -30.37
N LYS A 278 -12.80 -12.71 -31.03
CA LYS A 278 -14.04 -13.07 -30.35
C LYS A 278 -13.98 -14.43 -29.66
N ILE A 279 -13.48 -15.46 -30.37
CA ILE A 279 -13.30 -16.80 -29.80
C ILE A 279 -12.30 -16.78 -28.64
N SER A 280 -11.18 -16.08 -28.78
CA SER A 280 -10.15 -15.93 -27.75
C SER A 280 -10.70 -15.25 -26.50
N ASP A 281 -11.50 -14.19 -26.65
CA ASP A 281 -12.12 -13.48 -25.54
C ASP A 281 -13.19 -14.35 -24.84
N GLU A 282 -13.98 -15.11 -25.61
CA GLU A 282 -14.94 -16.07 -25.07
C GLU A 282 -14.25 -17.22 -24.31
N ILE A 283 -13.18 -17.79 -24.86
CA ILE A 283 -12.37 -18.84 -24.22
C ILE A 283 -11.71 -18.30 -22.96
N ARG A 284 -11.11 -17.10 -23.02
CA ARG A 284 -10.47 -16.46 -21.86
C ARG A 284 -11.49 -16.19 -20.75
N GLY A 285 -12.64 -15.62 -21.09
CA GLY A 285 -13.71 -15.38 -20.13
C GLY A 285 -14.28 -16.67 -19.52
N LYS A 286 -14.39 -17.76 -20.29
CA LYS A 286 -14.76 -19.08 -19.77
C LYS A 286 -13.67 -19.65 -18.85
N PHE A 287 -12.40 -19.56 -19.26
CA PHE A 287 -11.26 -20.01 -18.46
C PHE A 287 -11.20 -19.30 -17.11
N ASP A 288 -11.29 -17.96 -17.09
CA ASP A 288 -11.23 -17.16 -15.87
C ASP A 288 -12.33 -17.56 -14.86
N ARG A 289 -13.56 -17.80 -15.34
CA ARG A 289 -14.67 -18.28 -14.50
C ARG A 289 -14.43 -19.68 -13.93
N LEU A 290 -13.94 -20.60 -14.76
CA LEU A 290 -13.64 -21.98 -14.33
C LEU A 290 -12.46 -22.00 -13.35
N PHE A 291 -11.44 -21.19 -13.60
CA PHE A 291 -10.29 -21.04 -12.71
C PHE A 291 -10.73 -20.49 -11.35
N LEU A 292 -11.52 -19.42 -11.34
CA LEU A 292 -12.06 -18.87 -10.09
C LEU A 292 -12.89 -19.91 -9.32
N LYS A 293 -13.80 -20.62 -10.00
CA LYS A 293 -14.58 -21.70 -9.39
C LYS A 293 -13.67 -22.74 -8.74
N ASN A 294 -12.67 -23.24 -9.47
CA ASN A 294 -11.79 -24.28 -8.98
C ASN A 294 -10.86 -23.80 -7.85
N VAL A 295 -10.45 -22.53 -7.85
CA VAL A 295 -9.71 -21.93 -6.72
C VAL A 295 -10.59 -21.86 -5.47
N ILE A 296 -11.85 -21.42 -5.59
CA ILE A 296 -12.80 -21.35 -4.47
C ILE A 296 -13.06 -22.75 -3.88
N VAL A 297 -13.17 -23.77 -4.73
CA VAL A 297 -13.32 -25.17 -4.29
C VAL A 297 -12.09 -25.61 -3.50
N ALA A 298 -10.88 -25.35 -4.01
CA ALA A 298 -9.64 -25.70 -3.32
C ALA A 298 -9.48 -24.97 -1.97
N GLN A 299 -9.78 -23.67 -1.93
CA GLN A 299 -9.77 -22.85 -0.72
C GLN A 299 -10.73 -23.40 0.35
N ASN A 300 -11.98 -23.65 -0.01
CA ASN A 300 -12.97 -24.20 0.94
C ASN A 300 -12.62 -25.62 1.37
N GLY A 301 -12.11 -26.45 0.45
CA GLY A 301 -11.67 -27.82 0.75
C GLY A 301 -10.60 -27.84 1.83
N PHE A 302 -9.53 -27.04 1.66
CA PHE A 302 -8.47 -26.94 2.66
C PHE A 302 -8.94 -26.28 3.96
N PHE A 303 -9.73 -25.21 3.88
CA PHE A 303 -10.25 -24.53 5.08
C PHE A 303 -11.13 -25.45 5.92
N ASN A 304 -12.01 -26.24 5.29
CA ASN A 304 -12.84 -27.23 6.00
C ASN A 304 -11.99 -28.34 6.64
N PHE A 305 -10.95 -28.81 5.93
CA PHE A 305 -9.98 -29.74 6.52
C PHE A 305 -9.31 -29.16 7.78
N CYS A 306 -8.93 -27.88 7.74
CA CYS A 306 -8.38 -27.19 8.90
C CYS A 306 -9.38 -27.06 10.06
N LEU A 307 -10.64 -26.72 9.76
CA LEU A 307 -11.70 -26.64 10.77
C LEU A 307 -11.87 -27.96 11.54
N LEU A 308 -11.83 -29.10 10.84
CA LEU A 308 -11.96 -30.42 11.44
C LEU A 308 -10.78 -30.80 12.34
N LYS A 309 -9.57 -30.31 12.04
CA LYS A 309 -8.34 -30.51 12.83
C LYS A 309 -8.22 -29.52 14.00
N GLY A 310 -9.04 -28.47 14.01
CA GLY A 310 -8.99 -27.37 14.97
C GLY A 310 -8.09 -26.23 14.50
N LEU A 311 -8.69 -25.07 14.30
CA LEU A 311 -8.00 -23.79 14.10
C LEU A 311 -7.03 -23.51 15.26
N GLY A 312 -5.82 -23.05 14.98
CA GLY A 312 -4.70 -22.92 15.93
C GLY A 312 -3.68 -24.06 15.94
N ASN A 313 -4.04 -25.25 15.46
CA ASN A 313 -3.13 -26.41 15.37
C ASN A 313 -2.51 -26.60 13.98
N ILE A 314 -2.83 -25.72 13.03
CA ILE A 314 -2.41 -25.86 11.64
C ILE A 314 -0.95 -25.44 11.49
N ASN A 315 -0.17 -26.30 10.84
CA ASN A 315 1.24 -26.10 10.52
C ASN A 315 1.57 -26.66 9.14
N ASP A 316 2.83 -26.55 8.72
CA ASP A 316 3.28 -27.11 7.44
C ASP A 316 3.20 -28.63 7.38
N GLU A 317 3.26 -29.34 8.51
CA GLU A 317 3.01 -30.78 8.57
C GLU A 317 1.55 -31.11 8.23
N THR A 318 0.60 -30.31 8.72
CA THR A 318 -0.83 -30.42 8.38
C THR A 318 -1.08 -30.12 6.90
N ARG A 319 -0.34 -29.16 6.33
CA ARG A 319 -0.37 -28.87 4.89
C ARG A 319 0.18 -30.04 4.07
N ALA A 320 1.32 -30.61 4.48
CA ALA A 320 1.88 -31.79 3.83
C ALA A 320 0.91 -32.99 3.91
N GLU A 321 0.27 -33.19 5.05
CA GLU A 321 -0.77 -34.22 5.23
C GLU A 321 -1.93 -34.02 4.24
N TYR A 322 -2.41 -32.78 4.06
CA TYR A 322 -3.47 -32.48 3.10
C TYR A 322 -3.04 -32.79 1.65
N LEU A 323 -1.83 -32.37 1.26
CA LEU A 323 -1.29 -32.64 -0.07
C LEU A 323 -1.15 -34.15 -0.33
N GLU A 324 -0.73 -34.92 0.68
CA GLU A 324 -0.49 -36.35 0.57
C GLU A 324 -1.79 -37.18 0.63
N LYS A 325 -2.66 -36.92 1.60
CA LYS A 325 -3.81 -37.79 1.88
C LYS A 325 -5.08 -37.37 1.15
N GLU A 326 -5.34 -36.07 1.08
CA GLU A 326 -6.55 -35.53 0.45
C GLU A 326 -6.36 -35.33 -1.05
N LEU A 327 -5.24 -34.71 -1.45
CA LEU A 327 -4.95 -34.47 -2.87
C LEU A 327 -4.18 -35.59 -3.56
N LYS A 328 -3.59 -36.51 -2.80
CA LYS A 328 -2.86 -37.67 -3.33
C LYS A 328 -1.75 -37.28 -4.31
N LEU A 329 -1.04 -36.19 -4.01
CA LEU A 329 0.09 -35.76 -4.85
C LEU A 329 1.24 -36.78 -4.80
N PRO A 330 2.07 -36.86 -5.85
CA PRO A 330 3.22 -37.76 -5.89
C PRO A 330 4.16 -37.55 -4.70
N THR A 331 4.71 -38.64 -4.16
CA THR A 331 5.64 -38.60 -3.00
C THR A 331 6.81 -37.65 -3.23
N GLU A 332 7.32 -37.54 -4.46
CA GLU A 332 8.40 -36.62 -4.80
C GLU A 332 8.00 -35.14 -4.56
N GLU A 333 6.78 -34.74 -4.92
CA GLU A 333 6.29 -33.38 -4.70
C GLU A 333 6.12 -33.08 -3.20
N ILE A 334 5.70 -34.07 -2.41
CA ILE A 334 5.58 -33.97 -0.96
C ILE A 334 6.95 -33.79 -0.30
N GLU A 335 7.95 -34.56 -0.71
CA GLU A 335 9.31 -34.44 -0.17
C GLU A 335 9.98 -33.12 -0.59
N GLN A 336 9.74 -32.64 -1.82
CA GLN A 336 10.18 -31.30 -2.23
C GLN A 336 9.54 -30.20 -1.37
N TYR A 337 8.25 -30.33 -1.03
CA TYR A 337 7.55 -29.39 -0.14
C TYR A 337 8.16 -29.39 1.27
N LYS A 338 8.36 -30.56 1.87
CA LYS A 338 8.99 -30.70 3.20
C LYS A 338 10.41 -30.16 3.22
N LYS A 339 11.21 -30.42 2.18
CA LYS A 339 12.57 -29.88 2.06
C LYS A 339 12.57 -28.35 1.98
N LEU A 340 11.66 -27.77 1.20
CA LEU A 340 11.56 -26.31 1.06
C LEU A 340 11.25 -25.63 2.41
N LYS A 341 10.41 -26.26 3.25
CA LYS A 341 10.10 -25.77 4.60
C LYS A 341 11.39 -25.57 5.41
N GLU A 342 12.25 -26.59 5.47
CA GLU A 342 13.52 -26.52 6.19
C GLU A 342 14.48 -25.50 5.55
N THR A 343 14.60 -25.48 4.21
CA THR A 343 15.40 -24.47 3.50
C THR A 343 14.97 -23.04 3.82
N ASN A 344 13.66 -22.77 3.90
CA ASN A 344 13.15 -21.45 4.23
C ASN A 344 13.49 -21.04 5.66
N LYS A 345 13.37 -21.96 6.61
CA LYS A 345 13.76 -21.74 8.01
C LYS A 345 15.25 -21.44 8.14
N GLU A 346 16.10 -22.23 7.49
CA GLU A 346 17.56 -22.02 7.45
C GLU A 346 17.92 -20.67 6.81
N LYS A 347 17.25 -20.28 5.72
CA LYS A 347 17.47 -19.01 5.05
C LYS A 347 17.21 -17.81 5.97
N ILE A 348 16.12 -17.84 6.73
CA ILE A 348 15.79 -16.77 7.69
C ILE A 348 16.85 -16.70 8.80
N ALA A 349 17.25 -17.85 9.35
CA ALA A 349 18.32 -17.92 10.34
C ALA A 349 19.65 -17.37 9.79
N ALA A 350 19.98 -17.68 8.54
CA ALA A 350 21.17 -17.19 7.87
C ALA A 350 21.16 -15.66 7.69
N ILE A 351 20.03 -15.06 7.30
CA ILE A 351 19.87 -13.60 7.18
C ILE A 351 20.18 -12.91 8.51
N VAL A 352 19.56 -13.37 9.60
CA VAL A 352 19.76 -12.78 10.93
C VAL A 352 21.20 -12.94 11.41
N LYS A 353 21.76 -14.14 11.25
CA LYS A 353 23.16 -14.41 11.59
C LYS A 353 24.10 -13.48 10.83
N GLN A 354 23.95 -13.37 9.50
CA GLN A 354 24.79 -12.52 8.67
C GLN A 354 24.70 -11.04 9.06
N LEU A 355 23.50 -10.56 9.42
CA LEU A 355 23.31 -9.18 9.87
C LEU A 355 24.00 -8.92 11.21
N ASN A 356 23.80 -9.79 12.21
CA ASN A 356 24.43 -9.64 13.51
C ASN A 356 25.96 -9.75 13.43
N GLU A 357 26.50 -10.62 12.57
CA GLU A 357 27.94 -10.71 12.29
C GLU A 357 28.48 -9.41 11.70
N LYS A 358 27.79 -8.82 10.70
CA LYS A 358 28.18 -7.52 10.10
C LYS A 358 28.07 -6.36 11.09
N LEU A 359 27.09 -6.40 11.99
CA LEU A 359 26.87 -5.37 13.02
C LEU A 359 27.80 -5.51 14.23
N GLY A 360 28.45 -6.67 14.40
CA GLY A 360 29.24 -6.98 15.60
C GLY A 360 28.41 -6.99 16.90
N SER A 361 27.09 -7.12 16.81
CA SER A 361 26.16 -7.11 17.95
C SER A 361 24.88 -7.88 17.64
N ASP A 362 24.27 -8.48 18.67
CA ASP A 362 23.04 -9.28 18.56
C ASP A 362 21.77 -8.39 18.62
N ARG A 363 21.63 -7.51 17.62
CA ARG A 363 20.52 -6.53 17.53
C ARG A 363 19.35 -7.01 16.67
N VAL A 364 19.56 -7.99 15.80
CA VAL A 364 18.51 -8.59 14.96
C VAL A 364 18.04 -9.89 15.58
N LYS A 365 16.74 -10.02 15.85
CA LYS A 365 16.16 -11.18 16.54
C LYS A 365 15.01 -11.74 15.75
N ILE A 366 14.99 -13.06 15.57
CA ILE A 366 13.82 -13.77 15.04
C ILE A 366 12.75 -13.82 16.13
N LYS A 367 11.52 -13.51 15.77
CA LYS A 367 10.36 -13.52 16.66
C LYS A 367 9.23 -14.31 16.04
N ASP A 368 8.63 -15.22 16.79
CA ASP A 368 7.42 -15.91 16.32
C ASP A 368 6.17 -15.06 16.62
N ILE A 369 5.25 -14.96 15.67
CA ILE A 369 4.02 -14.17 15.86
C ILE A 369 3.17 -14.63 17.05
N LYS A 370 3.28 -15.89 17.49
CA LYS A 370 2.53 -16.41 18.65
C LYS A 370 3.11 -15.95 19.98
N GLU A 371 4.29 -15.31 19.99
CA GLU A 371 4.80 -14.62 21.17
C GLU A 371 3.89 -13.43 21.56
N LEU A 372 3.15 -12.85 20.59
CA LEU A 372 2.21 -11.75 20.81
C LEU A 372 1.00 -12.21 21.63
N GLN A 373 0.59 -11.43 22.63
CA GLN A 373 -0.59 -11.74 23.45
C GLN A 373 -1.87 -11.65 22.62
N SER A 374 -1.92 -10.75 21.63
CA SER A 374 -3.02 -10.62 20.67
C SER A 374 -3.22 -11.91 19.89
N MET A 375 -2.14 -12.65 19.60
CA MET A 375 -2.17 -13.94 18.91
C MET A 375 -2.51 -15.13 19.83
N LYS A 376 -2.84 -14.87 21.10
CA LYS A 376 -3.45 -15.85 22.00
C LYS A 376 -4.97 -15.70 22.09
N GLN A 377 -5.52 -14.61 21.54
CA GLN A 377 -6.96 -14.37 21.52
C GLN A 377 -7.59 -15.11 20.34
N ALA A 378 -8.56 -15.98 20.63
CA ALA A 378 -9.20 -16.84 19.63
C ALA A 378 -9.74 -16.06 18.42
N ARG A 379 -10.32 -14.87 18.65
CA ARG A 379 -10.83 -14.01 17.56
C ARG A 379 -9.73 -13.54 16.61
N ASN A 380 -8.60 -13.08 17.14
CA ASN A 380 -7.49 -12.57 16.33
C ASN A 380 -6.81 -13.70 15.57
N VAL A 381 -6.62 -14.85 16.23
CA VAL A 381 -6.12 -16.07 15.59
C VAL A 381 -7.04 -16.47 14.45
N TYR A 382 -8.36 -16.52 14.68
CA TYR A 382 -9.33 -16.85 13.64
C TYR A 382 -9.24 -15.91 12.43
N ASN A 383 -9.17 -14.59 12.65
CA ASN A 383 -9.07 -13.61 11.56
C ASN A 383 -7.74 -13.74 10.78
N TYR A 384 -6.63 -13.96 11.48
CA TYR A 384 -5.32 -14.23 10.86
C TYR A 384 -5.36 -15.52 10.02
N GLU A 385 -5.87 -16.60 10.60
CA GLU A 385 -5.96 -17.91 9.96
C GLU A 385 -6.94 -17.92 8.79
N GLN A 386 -8.00 -17.13 8.82
CA GLN A 386 -8.89 -16.93 7.69
C GLN A 386 -8.11 -16.40 6.47
N GLU A 387 -7.23 -15.43 6.68
CA GLU A 387 -6.39 -14.92 5.60
C GLU A 387 -5.33 -15.92 5.15
N MET A 388 -4.72 -16.64 6.10
CA MET A 388 -3.68 -17.64 5.81
C MET A 388 -4.23 -18.89 5.09
N PHE A 389 -5.42 -19.38 5.44
CA PHE A 389 -5.90 -20.70 5.03
C PHE A 389 -7.04 -20.63 4.03
N LEU A 390 -8.00 -19.71 4.21
CA LEU A 390 -9.12 -19.55 3.29
C LEU A 390 -8.71 -18.71 2.07
N ARG A 391 -8.03 -17.58 2.29
CA ARG A 391 -7.75 -16.62 1.20
C ARG A 391 -6.39 -16.77 0.55
N TRP A 392 -5.41 -17.30 1.29
CA TRP A 392 -4.00 -17.29 0.91
C TRP A 392 -3.48 -15.87 0.62
N ASN A 393 -4.01 -14.89 1.36
CA ASN A 393 -3.62 -13.50 1.25
C ASN A 393 -2.65 -13.17 2.38
N TYR A 394 -1.35 -13.38 2.13
CA TYR A 394 -0.34 -13.21 3.19
C TYR A 394 -0.10 -11.75 3.56
N ALA A 395 -0.28 -10.81 2.63
CA ALA A 395 -0.22 -9.38 2.93
C ALA A 395 -1.30 -8.99 3.96
N ALA A 396 -2.47 -9.62 3.87
CA ALA A 396 -3.53 -9.48 4.86
C ALA A 396 -3.19 -9.92 6.26
N ALA A 397 -2.58 -11.10 6.30
CA ALA A 397 -2.22 -11.71 7.53
C ALA A 397 -1.18 -10.81 8.22
N THR A 398 -0.19 -10.28 7.48
CA THR A 398 0.78 -9.32 8.03
C THR A 398 0.17 -7.96 8.41
N ASP A 399 -0.89 -7.48 7.73
CA ASP A 399 -1.62 -6.25 8.11
C ASP A 399 -2.23 -6.34 9.52
N GLN A 400 -2.69 -7.52 9.94
CA GLN A 400 -3.15 -7.72 11.31
C GLN A 400 -1.98 -7.77 12.30
N ILE A 401 -0.94 -8.57 11.99
CA ILE A 401 0.17 -8.75 12.93
C ILE A 401 0.94 -7.43 13.14
N ARG A 402 1.13 -6.60 12.11
CA ARG A 402 1.81 -5.29 12.28
C ARG A 402 1.08 -4.37 13.25
N MET A 403 -0.25 -4.43 13.32
CA MET A 403 -1.03 -3.66 14.30
C MET A 403 -0.82 -4.21 15.72
N TYR A 404 -0.86 -5.54 15.88
CA TYR A 404 -0.64 -6.19 17.18
C TYR A 404 0.77 -5.90 17.73
N MET A 405 1.80 -5.94 16.87
CA MET A 405 3.17 -5.58 17.27
C MET A 405 3.26 -4.14 17.76
N LEU A 406 2.69 -3.18 17.02
CA LEU A 406 2.72 -1.77 17.40
C LEU A 406 1.93 -1.52 18.69
N GLU A 407 0.80 -2.20 18.90
CA GLU A 407 0.04 -2.09 20.15
C GLU A 407 0.81 -2.65 21.34
N GLU A 408 1.47 -3.80 21.19
CA GLU A 408 2.13 -4.50 22.31
C GLU A 408 3.54 -4.01 22.64
N LEU A 409 4.26 -3.53 21.62
CA LEU A 409 5.70 -3.22 21.70
C LEU A 409 6.06 -1.79 21.28
N GLY A 410 5.20 -1.11 20.51
CA GLY A 410 5.50 0.22 19.97
C GLY A 410 6.63 0.22 18.95
N GLY A 411 7.23 1.38 18.70
CA GLY A 411 8.37 1.52 17.78
C GLY A 411 7.97 1.76 16.32
N LEU A 412 8.85 1.33 15.41
CA LEU A 412 8.77 1.57 13.97
C LEU A 412 8.49 0.26 13.23
N TYR A 413 7.42 0.21 12.44
CA TYR A 413 7.17 -0.87 11.49
C TYR A 413 7.66 -0.47 10.10
N THR A 414 8.27 -1.42 9.38
CA THR A 414 8.60 -1.27 7.95
C THR A 414 8.31 -2.57 7.19
N ASP A 415 7.72 -2.43 5.99
CA ASP A 415 7.79 -3.51 4.99
C ASP A 415 9.26 -3.72 4.61
N LEU A 416 9.62 -4.95 4.26
CA LEU A 416 11.02 -5.34 4.05
C LEU A 416 11.58 -4.91 2.68
N ASP A 417 10.74 -4.34 1.81
CA ASP A 417 11.12 -3.74 0.51
C ASP A 417 11.20 -2.20 0.56
N MET A 418 11.14 -1.62 1.76
CA MET A 418 11.22 -0.19 1.99
C MET A 418 12.63 0.24 2.39
N MET A 419 12.96 1.50 2.14
CA MET A 419 14.16 2.14 2.66
C MET A 419 13.80 3.35 3.53
N PRO A 420 14.66 3.78 4.46
CA PRO A 420 14.51 5.05 5.14
C PRO A 420 14.49 6.22 4.15
N SER A 421 14.05 7.38 4.63
CA SER A 421 14.03 8.58 3.80
C SER A 421 15.44 8.99 3.41
N TYR A 422 15.64 9.37 2.14
CA TYR A 422 16.90 9.98 1.70
C TYR A 422 17.22 11.21 2.54
N SER A 423 18.50 11.43 2.81
CA SER A 423 18.97 12.67 3.43
C SER A 423 18.64 13.87 2.55
N GLN A 424 18.54 15.05 3.16
CA GLN A 424 18.25 16.28 2.44
C GLN A 424 19.28 16.54 1.31
N GLU A 425 20.56 16.24 1.54
CA GLU A 425 21.61 16.36 0.53
C GLU A 425 21.38 15.43 -0.68
N VAL A 426 20.98 14.18 -0.44
CA VAL A 426 20.67 13.22 -1.52
C VAL A 426 19.43 13.68 -2.30
N LEU A 427 18.39 14.18 -1.62
CA LEU A 427 17.20 14.72 -2.28
C LEU A 427 17.54 15.91 -3.19
N GLU A 428 18.43 16.80 -2.73
CA GLU A 428 18.92 17.93 -3.53
C GLU A 428 19.74 17.49 -4.74
N LEU A 429 20.56 16.45 -4.61
CA LEU A 429 21.27 15.86 -5.75
C LEU A 429 20.31 15.24 -6.77
N ILE A 430 19.32 14.47 -6.32
CA ILE A 430 18.29 13.92 -7.23
C ILE A 430 17.56 15.06 -7.95
N LYS A 431 17.18 16.12 -7.24
CA LYS A 431 16.50 17.29 -7.82
C LYS A 431 17.38 18.04 -8.83
N LYS A 432 18.68 18.18 -8.55
CA LYS A 432 19.66 18.82 -9.46
C LYS A 432 19.75 18.11 -10.81
N HIS A 433 19.66 16.78 -10.83
CA HIS A 433 19.75 15.97 -12.04
C HIS A 433 18.39 15.67 -12.70
N SER A 434 17.28 16.01 -12.05
CA SER A 434 15.93 15.72 -12.51
C SER A 434 15.36 16.85 -13.37
N ASP A 435 14.76 16.52 -14.52
CA ASP A 435 13.96 17.48 -15.30
C ASP A 435 12.61 17.72 -14.63
N GLY A 436 12.54 18.79 -13.83
CA GLY A 436 11.41 18.98 -12.93
C GLY A 436 11.32 17.82 -11.94
N ASN A 437 10.18 17.14 -11.86
CA ASN A 437 9.97 16.03 -10.94
C ASN A 437 10.14 14.65 -11.58
N ARG A 438 10.65 14.55 -12.82
CA ARG A 438 10.70 13.31 -13.59
C ARG A 438 11.33 12.14 -12.82
N MET A 439 12.48 12.33 -12.16
CA MET A 439 13.15 11.26 -11.40
C MET A 439 12.40 10.86 -10.12
N PHE A 440 11.55 11.73 -9.58
CA PHE A 440 10.69 11.43 -8.43
C PHE A 440 9.36 10.79 -8.84
N GLU A 441 8.87 11.03 -10.04
CA GLU A 441 7.58 10.54 -10.52
C GLU A 441 7.71 9.20 -11.27
N ASP A 442 8.69 9.09 -12.17
CA ASP A 442 8.90 7.90 -12.98
C ASP A 442 9.36 6.70 -12.15
N MET A 443 8.66 5.57 -12.32
CA MET A 443 8.93 4.34 -11.57
C MET A 443 10.31 3.76 -11.90
N SER A 444 10.73 3.80 -13.16
CA SER A 444 11.99 3.18 -13.60
C SER A 444 13.18 3.96 -13.05
N SER A 445 13.09 5.30 -13.08
CA SER A 445 14.07 6.21 -12.49
C SER A 445 14.19 6.02 -10.98
N ARG A 446 13.06 5.98 -10.26
CA ARG A 446 13.07 5.74 -8.81
C ARG A 446 13.68 4.40 -8.43
N ARG A 447 13.38 3.33 -9.18
CA ARG A 447 13.94 2.00 -8.95
C ARG A 447 15.45 1.99 -9.21
N ALA A 448 15.91 2.61 -10.29
CA ALA A 448 17.34 2.73 -10.61
C ALA A 448 18.11 3.49 -9.52
N ILE A 449 17.57 4.62 -9.05
CA ILE A 449 18.16 5.38 -7.92
C ILE A 449 18.20 4.53 -6.65
N SER A 450 17.11 3.83 -6.35
CA SER A 450 17.01 3.03 -5.12
C SER A 450 18.03 1.89 -5.09
N ASP A 451 18.19 1.17 -6.21
CA ASP A 451 19.17 0.09 -6.32
C ASP A 451 20.62 0.59 -6.22
N ALA A 452 20.94 1.68 -6.92
CA ALA A 452 22.26 2.29 -6.83
C ALA A 452 22.58 2.75 -5.40
N VAL A 453 21.66 3.48 -4.76
CA VAL A 453 21.83 3.95 -3.38
C VAL A 453 21.93 2.78 -2.41
N LEU A 454 21.10 1.74 -2.55
CA LEU A 454 21.14 0.58 -1.67
C LEU A 454 22.50 -0.13 -1.74
N LYS A 455 22.98 -0.43 -2.95
CA LYS A 455 24.30 -1.05 -3.19
C LYS A 455 25.44 -0.23 -2.57
N MET A 456 25.37 1.09 -2.72
CA MET A 456 26.35 2.01 -2.14
C MET A 456 26.28 2.08 -0.61
N ALA A 457 25.07 2.18 -0.05
CA ALA A 457 24.86 2.35 1.38
C ALA A 457 25.31 1.13 2.19
N VAL A 458 25.09 -0.09 1.67
CA VAL A 458 25.54 -1.32 2.34
C VAL A 458 26.99 -1.70 2.01
N GLY A 459 27.68 -0.88 1.21
CA GLY A 459 29.08 -1.10 0.82
C GLY A 459 29.30 -2.25 -0.15
N LYS A 460 28.27 -2.68 -0.90
CA LYS A 460 28.40 -3.67 -1.99
C LYS A 460 29.10 -3.08 -3.22
N ALA A 461 29.01 -1.77 -3.40
CA ALA A 461 29.73 -1.03 -4.44
C ALA A 461 30.07 0.38 -3.96
N THR A 462 31.20 0.94 -4.39
CA THR A 462 31.53 2.37 -4.17
C THR A 462 31.16 3.26 -5.36
N THR A 463 30.98 2.64 -6.52
CA THR A 463 30.64 3.25 -7.81
C THR A 463 29.59 2.38 -8.45
N VAL A 464 28.56 2.98 -9.04
CA VAL A 464 27.48 2.24 -9.71
C VAL A 464 27.21 2.86 -11.07
N SER A 465 27.04 2.03 -12.10
CA SER A 465 26.64 2.47 -13.45
C SER A 465 25.24 2.00 -13.85
N MET A 466 24.66 2.64 -14.86
CA MET A 466 23.38 2.21 -15.44
C MET A 466 23.45 0.81 -16.06
N GLU A 467 24.59 0.39 -16.59
CA GLU A 467 24.78 -0.98 -17.11
C GLU A 467 24.70 -2.02 -15.98
N GLU A 468 25.16 -1.66 -14.77
CA GLU A 468 25.03 -2.52 -13.60
C GLU A 468 23.60 -2.56 -13.08
N VAL A 469 22.94 -1.41 -12.96
CA VAL A 469 21.52 -1.32 -12.57
C VAL A 469 20.63 -2.09 -13.55
N ALA A 470 20.92 -2.03 -14.85
CA ALA A 470 20.15 -2.71 -15.89
C ALA A 470 20.21 -4.25 -15.82
N LYS A 471 21.14 -4.83 -15.04
CA LYS A 471 21.19 -6.28 -14.80
C LYS A 471 20.08 -6.73 -13.86
N ASP A 472 19.69 -5.85 -12.93
CA ASP A 472 18.77 -6.18 -11.84
C ASP A 472 17.39 -5.54 -12.03
N ILE A 473 17.29 -4.46 -12.82
CA ILE A 473 16.06 -3.67 -12.99
C ILE A 473 15.73 -3.48 -14.47
N ASP A 474 14.43 -3.63 -14.79
CA ASP A 474 13.91 -3.24 -16.11
C ASP A 474 14.00 -1.72 -16.31
N VAL A 475 14.94 -1.32 -17.16
CA VAL A 475 15.22 0.07 -17.55
C VAL A 475 14.74 0.38 -18.98
N SER A 476 13.95 -0.49 -19.60
CA SER A 476 13.51 -0.37 -21.01
C SER A 476 12.72 0.91 -21.30
N ARG A 477 12.09 1.50 -20.28
CA ARG A 477 11.31 2.74 -20.39
C ARG A 477 12.14 4.02 -20.25
N LEU A 478 13.42 3.91 -19.87
CA LEU A 478 14.32 5.05 -19.72
C LEU A 478 14.89 5.44 -21.08
N THR A 479 14.84 6.74 -21.39
CA THR A 479 15.51 7.31 -22.56
C THR A 479 17.03 7.33 -22.34
N GLU A 480 17.81 7.47 -23.42
CA GLU A 480 19.27 7.62 -23.29
C GLU A 480 19.67 8.88 -22.50
N GLU A 481 18.86 9.94 -22.59
CA GLU A 481 19.03 11.13 -21.76
C GLU A 481 18.80 10.82 -20.28
N ASP A 482 17.74 10.07 -19.94
CA ASP A 482 17.49 9.63 -18.56
C ASP A 482 18.67 8.82 -18.00
N LYS A 483 19.17 7.86 -18.79
CA LYS A 483 20.33 7.03 -18.40
C LYS A 483 21.59 7.87 -18.17
N THR A 484 21.82 8.87 -19.03
CA THR A 484 22.97 9.78 -18.89
C THR A 484 22.86 10.60 -17.59
N LYS A 485 21.69 11.15 -17.29
CA LYS A 485 21.45 11.92 -16.06
C LYS A 485 21.53 11.05 -14.80
N LEU A 486 21.00 9.81 -14.86
CA LEU A 486 21.12 8.85 -13.76
C LEU A 486 22.58 8.46 -13.50
N ASN A 487 23.38 8.20 -14.54
CA ASN A 487 24.82 7.95 -14.38
C ASN A 487 25.55 9.15 -13.74
N ALA A 488 25.22 10.38 -14.15
CA ALA A 488 25.78 11.58 -13.53
C ALA A 488 25.37 11.72 -12.05
N LEU A 489 24.12 11.42 -11.73
CA LEU A 489 23.63 11.36 -10.34
C LEU A 489 24.38 10.30 -9.53
N PHE A 490 24.56 9.08 -10.05
CA PHE A 490 25.27 8.02 -9.34
C PHE A 490 26.71 8.41 -9.00
N LYS A 491 27.39 9.09 -9.93
CA LYS A 491 28.72 9.65 -9.70
C LYS A 491 28.74 10.70 -8.58
N ASP A 492 27.75 11.59 -8.54
CA ASP A 492 27.60 12.60 -7.48
C ASP A 492 27.27 11.96 -6.11
N LEU A 493 26.77 10.72 -6.10
CA LEU A 493 26.43 9.94 -4.89
C LEU A 493 27.61 9.11 -4.35
N GLU A 494 28.63 8.81 -5.13
CA GLU A 494 29.83 8.06 -4.69
C GLU A 494 30.49 8.59 -3.40
N PRO A 495 30.56 9.93 -3.14
CA PRO A 495 31.15 10.44 -1.90
C PRO A 495 30.43 9.98 -0.63
N PHE A 496 29.14 9.65 -0.70
CA PHE A 496 28.35 9.14 0.43
C PHE A 496 28.70 7.68 0.76
N ALA A 497 29.24 6.93 -0.19
CA ALA A 497 29.66 5.53 0.00
C ALA A 497 31.03 5.41 0.71
N LYS A 498 31.80 6.50 0.79
CA LYS A 498 33.16 6.48 1.35
C LYS A 498 33.12 6.71 2.87
N PRO A 499 33.65 5.78 3.68
CA PRO A 499 33.63 5.87 5.14
C PRO A 499 34.40 7.10 5.70
N ASP A 500 35.37 7.61 4.93
CA ASP A 500 36.24 8.73 5.30
C ASP A 500 35.93 10.03 4.54
N SER A 501 34.70 10.25 4.11
CA SER A 501 34.28 11.55 3.54
C SER A 501 34.31 12.63 4.63
N LYS A 502 35.52 13.10 4.98
CA LYS A 502 35.74 14.44 5.52
C LYS A 502 35.04 15.37 4.54
N GLY A 503 34.02 16.09 5.01
CA GLY A 503 33.43 17.19 4.27
C GLY A 503 34.58 18.04 3.72
N ALA A 504 34.51 18.38 2.43
CA ALA A 504 35.50 19.20 1.78
C ALA A 504 35.87 20.38 2.71
N GLU A 505 37.17 20.54 2.97
CA GLU A 505 37.70 21.67 3.70
C GLU A 505 37.17 22.94 3.04
N ALA A 506 36.19 23.59 3.66
CA ALA A 506 35.91 24.98 3.36
C ALA A 506 37.12 25.75 3.88
N GLU A 507 37.91 26.31 2.96
CA GLU A 507 39.00 27.20 3.29
C GLU A 507 38.47 28.34 4.20
N GLY A 508 38.92 28.34 5.45
CA GLY A 508 38.78 29.46 6.37
C GLY A 508 37.59 29.38 7.35
N GLY A 509 37.84 28.87 8.56
CA GLY A 509 36.99 29.12 9.72
C GLY A 509 37.04 27.98 10.75
N GLU A 510 37.69 28.23 11.89
CA GLU A 510 37.65 27.34 13.06
C GLU A 510 36.19 27.13 13.50
N GLY A 511 35.64 25.94 13.25
CA GLY A 511 34.29 25.58 13.70
C GLY A 511 33.57 24.42 13.01
N ALA A 512 34.04 23.89 11.89
CA ALA A 512 33.33 22.81 11.17
C ALA A 512 33.88 21.42 11.53
N LYS A 513 33.30 20.75 12.53
CA LYS A 513 33.37 19.27 12.61
C LYS A 513 32.67 18.73 11.37
N GLY A 514 33.42 18.24 10.37
CA GLY A 514 32.86 17.68 9.15
C GLY A 514 31.82 16.60 9.47
N MET A 515 30.55 16.86 9.14
CA MET A 515 29.45 15.92 9.34
C MET A 515 29.59 14.80 8.31
N LYS A 516 29.59 13.54 8.78
CA LYS A 516 29.65 12.37 7.91
C LYS A 516 28.44 12.39 6.98
N LYS A 517 28.68 12.33 5.66
CA LYS A 517 27.61 12.23 4.67
C LYS A 517 26.85 10.93 4.85
N SER A 518 25.52 11.00 4.90
CA SER A 518 24.64 9.84 4.99
C SER A 518 23.67 9.82 3.83
N PHE A 519 23.46 8.65 3.24
CA PHE A 519 22.42 8.47 2.21
C PHE A 519 21.01 8.68 2.77
N PHE A 520 20.83 8.40 4.05
CA PHE A 520 19.53 8.32 4.69
C PHE A 520 19.47 9.18 5.95
N GLN A 521 18.26 9.59 6.31
CA GLN A 521 17.97 10.31 7.54
C GLN A 521 16.80 9.63 8.30
N PRO A 522 16.86 9.58 9.64
CA PRO A 522 15.74 9.07 10.42
C PRO A 522 14.55 10.03 10.34
N ILE A 523 13.34 9.49 10.37
CA ILE A 523 12.14 10.31 10.59
C ILE A 523 12.09 10.80 12.05
N ASP A 524 11.28 11.82 12.33
CA ASP A 524 11.06 12.28 13.70
C ASP A 524 10.32 11.21 14.51
N LEU A 525 11.02 10.63 15.49
CA LEU A 525 10.53 9.61 16.40
C LEU A 525 10.04 10.17 17.74
N ASN A 526 10.00 11.51 17.89
CA ASN A 526 9.32 12.16 19.01
C ASN A 526 7.89 12.48 18.59
N ILE A 527 7.00 11.51 18.79
CA ILE A 527 5.60 11.58 18.36
C ILE A 527 4.65 11.66 19.55
N VAL A 528 3.41 12.07 19.28
CA VAL A 528 2.35 12.06 20.29
C VAL A 528 1.92 10.62 20.59
N ARG A 529 1.90 10.24 21.88
CA ARG A 529 1.57 8.86 22.35
C ARG A 529 0.43 8.18 21.60
N ASN A 530 -0.71 8.86 21.52
CA ASN A 530 -1.93 8.33 20.93
C ASN A 530 -2.09 8.64 19.43
N THR A 531 -0.98 8.63 18.70
CA THR A 531 -0.98 8.80 17.24
C THR A 531 -0.21 7.67 16.57
N MET A 532 -0.49 7.48 15.28
CA MET A 532 0.20 6.52 14.45
C MET A 532 0.58 7.23 13.14
N PRO A 533 1.72 7.94 13.10
CA PRO A 533 2.25 8.45 11.85
C PRO A 533 2.48 7.31 10.86
N ILE A 534 1.95 7.48 9.64
CA ILE A 534 2.08 6.54 8.54
C ILE A 534 2.66 7.25 7.32
N LEU A 535 3.34 6.50 6.47
CA LEU A 535 3.86 7.02 5.21
C LEU A 535 2.74 7.51 4.30
N ARG A 536 2.97 8.64 3.63
CA ARG A 536 2.07 9.17 2.60
C ARG A 536 2.53 8.71 1.24
N ARG A 537 1.63 8.07 0.50
CA ARG A 537 1.82 7.73 -0.91
C ARG A 537 1.14 8.78 -1.78
N TYR A 538 1.92 9.37 -2.67
CA TYR A 538 1.47 10.28 -3.71
C TYR A 538 1.30 9.49 -5.00
N HIS A 539 0.13 9.60 -5.61
CA HIS A 539 -0.14 8.95 -6.89
C HIS A 539 -0.87 9.93 -7.81
N HIS A 540 -0.33 10.12 -9.01
CA HIS A 540 -0.92 10.99 -10.01
C HIS A 540 -1.68 10.17 -11.05
N TYR A 541 -2.97 10.44 -11.19
CA TYR A 541 -3.78 9.94 -12.30
C TYR A 541 -3.94 11.07 -13.32
N PRO A 542 -3.54 10.90 -14.59
CA PRO A 542 -3.63 11.96 -15.60
C PRO A 542 -5.02 12.60 -15.73
N GLU A 543 -6.08 11.83 -15.49
CA GLU A 543 -7.47 12.28 -15.60
C GLU A 543 -8.06 12.84 -14.29
N LEU A 544 -7.51 12.46 -13.13
CA LEU A 544 -8.10 12.75 -11.82
C LEU A 544 -7.19 13.61 -10.90
N GLY A 545 -5.95 13.86 -11.30
CA GLY A 545 -4.96 14.62 -10.53
C GLY A 545 -4.26 13.78 -9.45
N TRP A 546 -3.73 14.47 -8.42
CA TRP A 546 -2.97 13.87 -7.33
C TRP A 546 -3.85 13.29 -6.23
N PHE A 547 -3.62 12.04 -5.89
CA PHE A 547 -4.22 11.33 -4.76
C PHE A 547 -3.14 11.09 -3.72
N ILE A 548 -3.40 11.55 -2.50
CA ILE A 548 -2.54 11.33 -1.33
C ILE A 548 -3.27 10.34 -0.44
N ARG A 549 -2.65 9.17 -0.21
CA ARG A 549 -3.21 8.12 0.65
C ARG A 549 -2.18 7.65 1.68
N GLY A 550 -2.66 7.14 2.81
CA GLY A 550 -1.81 6.43 3.75
C GLY A 550 -1.27 5.14 3.13
N LEU A 551 -0.02 4.81 3.43
CA LEU A 551 0.61 3.54 3.11
C LEU A 551 1.14 2.95 4.41
N ASN A 552 0.63 1.78 4.77
CA ASN A 552 0.96 1.07 6.00
C ASN A 552 2.31 0.32 5.94
N GLY A 553 3.10 0.52 4.87
CA GLY A 553 4.43 -0.07 4.71
C GLY A 553 5.53 0.63 5.51
N LEU A 554 5.25 1.78 6.13
CA LEU A 554 6.10 2.40 7.14
C LEU A 554 5.21 3.13 8.14
N MET A 555 5.30 2.75 9.41
CA MET A 555 4.44 3.28 10.48
C MET A 555 5.23 3.42 11.77
N VAL A 556 4.83 4.36 12.62
CA VAL A 556 5.41 4.53 13.95
C VAL A 556 4.27 4.67 14.96
N SER A 557 4.37 4.03 16.11
CA SER A 557 3.45 4.29 17.22
C SER A 557 4.08 3.94 18.56
N HIS A 558 3.48 4.44 19.64
CA HIS A 558 3.83 4.02 20.99
C HIS A 558 3.11 2.73 21.35
N LYS A 559 3.70 1.95 22.25
CA LYS A 559 2.99 0.85 22.89
C LYS A 559 1.70 1.34 23.56
N GLY A 560 0.60 0.62 23.36
CA GLY A 560 -0.71 0.95 23.92
C GLY A 560 -1.38 2.18 23.32
N SER A 561 -0.93 2.67 22.16
CA SER A 561 -1.52 3.81 21.47
C SER A 561 -3.00 3.57 21.15
N THR A 562 -3.87 4.46 21.61
CA THR A 562 -5.32 4.35 21.34
C THR A 562 -5.65 4.45 19.85
N ALA A 563 -4.77 5.06 19.04
CA ALA A 563 -4.94 5.11 17.59
C ALA A 563 -4.77 3.70 16.97
N VAL A 564 -3.77 2.94 17.42
CA VAL A 564 -3.56 1.55 16.98
C VAL A 564 -4.70 0.66 17.46
N SER A 565 -5.11 0.78 18.74
CA SER A 565 -6.26 0.02 19.27
C SER A 565 -7.55 0.30 18.48
N ALA A 566 -7.78 1.55 18.06
CA ALA A 566 -8.94 1.89 17.23
C ALA A 566 -8.91 1.23 15.85
N VAL A 567 -7.72 1.11 15.23
CA VAL A 567 -7.55 0.38 13.97
C VAL A 567 -7.84 -1.10 14.16
N ILE A 568 -7.29 -1.72 15.21
CA ILE A 568 -7.53 -3.13 15.53
C ILE A 568 -9.02 -3.41 15.73
N VAL A 569 -9.72 -2.56 16.49
CA VAL A 569 -11.18 -2.68 16.69
C VAL A 569 -11.93 -2.55 15.35
N GLY A 570 -11.51 -1.61 14.49
CA GLY A 570 -12.07 -1.45 13.15
C GLY A 570 -11.89 -2.69 12.28
N GLN A 571 -10.67 -3.23 12.23
CA GLN A 571 -10.35 -4.47 11.50
C GLN A 571 -11.18 -5.64 12.04
N GLN A 572 -11.23 -5.81 13.37
CA GLN A 572 -12.03 -6.85 14.01
C GLN A 572 -13.52 -6.75 13.66
N ALA A 573 -14.09 -5.54 13.62
CA ALA A 573 -15.47 -5.32 13.21
C ALA A 573 -15.71 -5.72 11.75
N ALA A 574 -14.80 -5.33 10.84
CA ALA A 574 -14.87 -5.71 9.43
C ALA A 574 -14.79 -7.24 9.24
N TYR A 575 -13.88 -7.93 9.94
CA TYR A 575 -13.80 -9.40 9.88
C TYR A 575 -15.04 -10.08 10.47
N GLN A 576 -15.63 -9.53 11.53
CA GLN A 576 -16.87 -10.09 12.10
C GLN A 576 -18.03 -9.96 11.13
N GLU A 577 -18.14 -8.83 10.42
CA GLU A 577 -19.12 -8.65 9.35
C GLU A 577 -18.89 -9.66 8.23
N LEU A 578 -17.65 -9.85 7.77
CA LEU A 578 -17.30 -10.84 6.75
C LEU A 578 -17.63 -12.28 7.18
N ALA A 579 -17.39 -12.63 8.44
CA ALA A 579 -17.71 -13.94 8.99
C ALA A 579 -19.23 -14.19 9.02
N ALA A 580 -20.02 -13.20 9.48
CA ALA A 580 -21.48 -13.27 9.47
C ALA A 580 -22.02 -13.45 8.04
N LEU A 581 -21.54 -12.62 7.10
CA LEU A 581 -21.93 -12.72 5.69
C LEU A 581 -21.61 -14.09 5.09
N ARG A 582 -20.46 -14.70 5.45
CA ARG A 582 -20.12 -16.05 4.99
C ARG A 582 -21.07 -17.11 5.56
N GLN A 583 -21.48 -16.99 6.82
CA GLN A 583 -22.44 -17.90 7.43
C GLN A 583 -23.81 -17.83 6.74
N ASP A 584 -24.30 -16.62 6.45
CA ASP A 584 -25.57 -16.39 5.76
C ASP A 584 -25.61 -17.03 4.36
N VAL A 585 -24.47 -17.05 3.66
CA VAL A 585 -24.33 -17.75 2.37
C VAL A 585 -24.37 -19.26 2.54
N LEU A 586 -23.67 -19.79 3.53
CA LEU A 586 -23.55 -21.24 3.74
C LEU A 586 -24.82 -21.87 4.31
N SER A 587 -25.59 -21.13 5.11
CA SER A 587 -26.86 -21.62 5.67
C SER A 587 -27.98 -21.69 4.63
N GLY A 588 -27.80 -21.05 3.47
CA GLY A 588 -28.83 -20.95 2.43
C GLY A 588 -30.06 -20.15 2.86
N GLU A 589 -30.02 -19.54 4.06
CA GLU A 589 -31.14 -18.86 4.72
C GLU A 589 -31.55 -17.57 3.99
N PHE A 590 -30.65 -17.04 3.13
CA PHE A 590 -30.91 -15.86 2.31
C PHE A 590 -30.97 -16.11 0.80
N PHE A 591 -30.53 -17.27 0.30
CA PHE A 591 -30.30 -17.46 -1.14
C PHE A 591 -30.71 -18.86 -1.63
N HIS A 592 -32.00 -19.06 -1.88
CA HIS A 592 -32.46 -20.29 -2.56
C HIS A 592 -32.16 -20.29 -4.09
N SER A 593 -31.79 -19.15 -4.69
CA SER A 593 -31.29 -19.02 -6.08
C SER A 593 -30.70 -17.63 -6.34
N LEU A 594 -29.85 -17.47 -7.36
CA LEU A 594 -29.33 -16.18 -7.83
C LEU A 594 -30.44 -15.21 -8.34
N GLU A 595 -31.59 -15.72 -8.75
CA GLU A 595 -32.78 -14.94 -9.13
C GLU A 595 -33.52 -14.34 -7.93
N ASN A 596 -33.37 -14.88 -6.72
CA ASN A 596 -33.98 -14.29 -5.53
C ASN A 596 -33.35 -12.95 -5.13
N LEU A 597 -32.20 -12.60 -5.73
CA LEU A 597 -31.46 -11.36 -5.52
C LEU A 597 -31.91 -10.21 -6.43
N THR A 598 -32.53 -10.51 -7.58
CA THR A 598 -32.98 -9.49 -8.56
C THR A 598 -34.29 -8.82 -8.17
N HIS A 599 -35.04 -9.40 -7.23
CA HIS A 599 -36.38 -8.94 -6.85
C HIS A 599 -36.48 -8.31 -5.46
N ARG A 600 -35.41 -8.27 -4.67
CA ARG A 600 -35.42 -7.56 -3.37
C ARG A 600 -35.27 -6.06 -3.59
N ASN A 601 -36.16 -5.28 -2.99
CA ASN A 601 -36.12 -3.81 -3.03
C ASN A 601 -34.73 -3.32 -2.58
N HIS A 602 -33.99 -2.71 -3.51
CA HIS A 602 -32.58 -2.32 -3.37
C HIS A 602 -32.30 -1.36 -2.18
N LYS A 603 -33.35 -0.93 -1.47
CA LYS A 603 -33.31 0.00 -0.34
C LYS A 603 -33.46 -0.65 1.04
N GLU A 604 -33.84 -1.93 1.15
CA GLU A 604 -33.91 -2.59 2.46
C GLU A 604 -32.57 -3.22 2.85
N ARG A 605 -32.01 -2.65 3.92
CA ARG A 605 -30.65 -2.80 4.44
C ARG A 605 -30.34 -4.25 4.84
N ILE A 606 -29.25 -4.80 4.29
CA ILE A 606 -28.35 -5.65 5.06
C ILE A 606 -27.17 -4.76 5.46
N GLY A 607 -27.00 -4.51 6.76
CA GLY A 607 -25.78 -3.88 7.30
C GLY A 607 -25.39 -2.48 6.80
N ASN A 608 -26.27 -1.73 6.12
CA ASN A 608 -25.99 -0.45 5.44
C ASN A 608 -25.19 -0.51 4.12
N HIS A 609 -25.05 -1.65 3.45
CA HIS A 609 -24.49 -1.69 2.09
C HIS A 609 -25.47 -2.29 1.06
N LEU A 610 -25.47 -1.71 -0.16
CA LEU A 610 -26.37 -2.04 -1.25
C LEU A 610 -26.10 -3.47 -1.77
N VAL A 611 -27.15 -4.28 -1.91
CA VAL A 611 -27.13 -5.64 -2.47
C VAL A 611 -26.49 -5.69 -3.88
N ALA A 612 -26.58 -4.61 -4.66
CA ALA A 612 -25.91 -4.51 -5.96
C ALA A 612 -24.38 -4.58 -5.85
N ASN A 613 -23.80 -4.13 -4.74
CA ASN A 613 -22.38 -4.32 -4.50
C ASN A 613 -22.12 -5.82 -4.25
N TYR A 614 -22.97 -6.53 -3.51
CA TYR A 614 -22.74 -7.91 -3.01
C TYR A 614 -22.32 -8.96 -4.07
N LEU A 615 -22.74 -8.85 -5.34
CA LEU A 615 -22.57 -9.92 -6.34
C LEU A 615 -21.67 -9.57 -7.53
N ALA A 616 -21.38 -8.28 -7.72
CA ALA A 616 -20.39 -7.81 -8.67
C ALA A 616 -19.87 -6.46 -8.18
N LYS A 617 -18.56 -6.37 -7.87
CA LYS A 617 -17.88 -5.16 -7.34
C LYS A 617 -18.14 -4.82 -5.85
N SER A 618 -18.45 -5.78 -4.98
CA SER A 618 -18.40 -5.58 -3.51
C SER A 618 -17.06 -5.99 -2.95
N LEU A 619 -16.78 -5.43 -1.78
CA LEU A 619 -15.77 -5.94 -0.85
C LEU A 619 -15.81 -7.47 -0.69
N PHE A 620 -16.98 -8.11 -0.62
CA PHE A 620 -17.13 -9.57 -0.46
C PHE A 620 -16.89 -10.36 -1.75
N PHE A 621 -17.38 -9.88 -2.89
CA PHE A 621 -17.08 -10.46 -4.20
C PHE A 621 -15.56 -10.39 -4.48
N ASP A 622 -14.96 -9.23 -4.22
CA ASP A 622 -13.53 -9.00 -4.33
C ASP A 622 -12.75 -9.68 -3.19
N TYR A 623 -13.39 -10.08 -2.08
CA TYR A 623 -12.77 -10.79 -0.95
C TYR A 623 -12.29 -12.16 -1.38
N CYS A 624 -13.14 -13.00 -1.97
CA CYS A 624 -12.68 -14.33 -2.41
C CYS A 624 -11.77 -14.28 -3.66
N GLN A 625 -11.70 -13.14 -4.36
CA GLN A 625 -11.01 -12.98 -5.65
C GLN A 625 -9.68 -12.22 -5.57
N ASP A 626 -9.49 -11.39 -4.55
CA ASP A 626 -8.25 -10.63 -4.33
C ASP A 626 -7.08 -11.61 -4.08
N SER A 627 -5.99 -11.40 -4.83
CA SER A 627 -4.84 -12.31 -5.08
C SER A 627 -5.05 -13.47 -6.08
N VAL A 628 -6.22 -13.56 -6.73
CA VAL A 628 -6.58 -14.61 -7.72
C VAL A 628 -6.96 -14.01 -9.07
N MET A 629 -7.79 -12.97 -9.09
CA MET A 629 -8.21 -12.25 -10.31
C MET A 629 -7.53 -10.87 -10.39
N PRO A 630 -7.10 -10.41 -11.59
CA PRO A 630 -6.66 -9.04 -11.78
C PRO A 630 -7.74 -8.03 -11.34
N GLU A 631 -7.32 -6.91 -10.75
CA GLU A 631 -8.18 -5.77 -10.34
C GLU A 631 -9.15 -6.00 -9.15
N ALA A 632 -9.22 -7.20 -8.58
CA ALA A 632 -9.92 -7.44 -7.33
C ALA A 632 -9.07 -6.94 -6.14
N VAL A 633 -9.48 -5.84 -5.50
CA VAL A 633 -8.73 -5.21 -4.39
C VAL A 633 -9.64 -4.95 -3.19
N SER A 634 -10.04 -6.02 -2.49
CA SER A 634 -10.84 -5.93 -1.26
C SER A 634 -10.00 -5.60 -0.02
N THR A 635 -8.72 -5.99 -0.02
CA THR A 635 -7.74 -5.71 1.04
C THR A 635 -7.79 -4.26 1.55
N LEU A 636 -7.92 -3.27 0.65
CA LEU A 636 -7.89 -1.84 1.00
C LEU A 636 -9.12 -1.33 1.77
N GLY A 637 -10.26 -2.04 1.69
CA GLY A 637 -11.49 -1.66 2.40
C GLY A 637 -11.65 -2.32 3.77
N ILE A 638 -10.81 -3.32 4.08
CA ILE A 638 -10.88 -4.12 5.31
C ILE A 638 -9.82 -3.68 6.33
N ARG A 639 -8.68 -3.14 5.89
CA ARG A 639 -7.43 -3.13 6.68
C ARG A 639 -6.84 -1.77 6.97
#